data_AF-A0A5B9DCN7-F1
#
_entry.id   AF-A0A5B9DCN7-F1
#
_cell.length_a   1.000
_cell.length_b   1.000
_cell.length_c   1.000
_cell.angle_alpha   90.00
_cell.angle_beta   90.00
_cell.angle_gamma   90.00
#
_symmetry.space_group_name_H-M   'P 1'
#
loop_
_entity.id
_entity.type
_entity.pdbx_description
1 polymer ?
#
loop_
_entity_poly.entity_id
_entity_poly.type
_entity_poly.pdbx_seq_one_letter_code
_entity_poly.pdbx_strand_id
1 'polypeptide(L)'
;MEQSKKFLDKINIEMILLSVLFLFFLQMITELISAIYMLDLLNTSVDEKAAGLLFLLPSIFLIFTKKDYSMKLIKISGIVLIVARLITPLVATLGKIITAGFGVGAFMIFFPSYLLFSSSITKKSNGLNYGLSLAIGTGLSILFRTLNYTIDISMYSWYQSIGGILAIIGLFSLLSLEKLNESNHQDETNQNKEVDDELPINKNTNGNFKKGIKVFLLIIGIINTFLLIYFAFEGPTVISRWTQGNYLAIIIILTIMISIYALITLFKPQWFGSLKNWMIWLWNFLFSLSLVLTIFVHTIKFPETPSSPAIIVAAPYWYQQIPLYVMLLLSPIIFINFMLLTRELININPLKRQISLGFTLGGFVIIIMAFIIIFTNIWGYVGAISLVFRNLFWLPFLLIGIGLFISTLLIKKSSIQLKKFQGFPKKNLSATIFICFILIGTILGGIITTSTPETLTGQGVNSLKIMTFNVQMGVNESGDKNYESQLRLIQEINPDIIALQESDSAKIGGGNSDVVRFFADKLNYYSYYGPKKVTGTYGAAILSRYPISNAISIFTYSDEDEIGTVQAQITVGENIFNVFNSHPDGSAEAKLTHIQTLMSRIEGLSNVISLGDFNSRENSTYYNASTALLVDSFLSLYPDHFDENDVNRTRRIDHIFVSPEFIINEAHYISSPESQTDHPVYWISIEF
;
A
#
# COMPACT_ATOMS: atom_id res chain seq x y z
N MET A 1 45.11 1.68 0.96
CA MET A 1 44.43 0.89 2.01
C MET A 1 44.09 1.70 3.26
N GLU A 2 44.92 2.66 3.66
CA GLU A 2 44.67 3.49 4.86
C GLU A 2 43.63 4.62 4.63
N GLN A 3 43.60 5.20 3.43
CA GLN A 3 42.55 6.17 3.03
C GLN A 3 41.16 5.54 2.91
N SER A 4 41.05 4.28 2.47
CA SER A 4 39.78 3.56 2.41
C SER A 4 39.27 3.17 3.80
N LYS A 5 40.17 2.84 4.76
CA LYS A 5 39.82 2.69 6.19
C LYS A 5 39.24 3.99 6.77
N LYS A 6 39.92 5.12 6.58
CA LYS A 6 39.44 6.46 7.02
C LYS A 6 38.10 6.90 6.42
N PHE A 7 37.77 6.44 5.21
CA PHE A 7 36.47 6.72 4.58
C PHE A 7 35.35 5.85 5.16
N LEU A 8 35.63 4.58 5.42
CA LEU A 8 34.69 3.63 6.03
C LEU A 8 34.40 3.97 7.50
N ASP A 9 35.37 4.48 8.26
CA ASP A 9 35.18 4.91 9.66
C ASP A 9 34.22 6.11 9.81
N LYS A 10 33.96 6.85 8.73
CA LYS A 10 33.00 7.98 8.71
C LYS A 10 31.58 7.55 8.33
N ILE A 11 31.39 6.35 7.78
CA ILE A 11 30.13 5.89 7.22
C ILE A 11 29.56 4.78 8.10
N ASN A 12 28.33 4.96 8.57
CA ASN A 12 27.64 3.92 9.32
C ASN A 12 27.14 2.83 8.37
N ILE A 13 27.99 1.82 8.12
CA ILE A 13 27.75 0.71 7.19
C ILE A 13 26.52 -0.12 7.61
N GLU A 14 26.32 -0.36 8.91
CA GLU A 14 25.14 -1.06 9.42
C GLU A 14 23.85 -0.30 9.06
N MET A 15 23.85 1.02 9.30
CA MET A 15 22.69 1.85 8.98
C MET A 15 22.34 1.80 7.50
N ILE A 16 23.35 1.90 6.62
CA ILE A 16 23.15 1.82 5.17
C ILE A 16 22.61 0.45 4.76
N LEU A 17 23.25 -0.63 5.22
CA LEU A 17 22.85 -1.99 4.91
C LEU A 17 21.40 -2.23 5.30
N LEU A 18 21.04 -1.94 6.56
CA LEU A 18 19.68 -2.17 7.05
C LEU A 18 18.65 -1.29 6.33
N SER A 19 19.01 -0.04 5.98
CA SER A 19 18.09 0.84 5.23
C SER A 19 17.74 0.24 3.86
N VAL A 20 18.76 -0.26 3.14
CA VAL A 20 18.56 -0.91 1.83
C VAL A 20 17.78 -2.21 1.98
N LEU A 21 18.12 -3.06 2.94
CA LEU A 21 17.45 -4.35 3.10
C LEU A 21 16.01 -4.22 3.62
N PHE A 22 15.71 -3.23 4.47
CA PHE A 22 14.32 -2.94 4.88
C PHE A 22 13.49 -2.41 3.71
N LEU A 23 14.05 -1.50 2.90
CA LEU A 23 13.38 -1.06 1.67
C LEU A 23 13.13 -2.25 0.73
N PHE A 24 14.13 -3.10 0.49
CA PHE A 24 13.97 -4.26 -0.39
C PHE A 24 12.96 -5.26 0.18
N PHE A 25 12.93 -5.48 1.50
CA PHE A 25 11.90 -6.31 2.12
C PHE A 25 10.49 -5.76 1.87
N LEU A 26 10.28 -4.45 2.06
CA LEU A 26 8.99 -3.80 1.77
C LEU A 26 8.60 -3.96 0.29
N GLN A 27 9.53 -3.77 -0.64
CA GLN A 27 9.28 -3.99 -2.07
C GLN A 27 8.91 -5.45 -2.38
N MET A 28 9.62 -6.42 -1.79
CA MET A 28 9.38 -7.83 -2.04
C MET A 28 8.08 -8.33 -1.42
N ILE A 29 7.73 -7.93 -0.20
CA ILE A 29 6.45 -8.33 0.41
C ILE A 29 5.26 -7.73 -0.37
N THR A 30 5.39 -6.49 -0.83
CA THR A 30 4.37 -5.83 -1.67
C THR A 30 4.16 -6.57 -2.98
N GLU A 31 5.22 -6.92 -3.71
CA GLU A 31 5.09 -7.67 -4.97
C GLU A 31 4.63 -9.12 -4.74
N LEU A 32 5.06 -9.79 -3.67
CA LEU A 32 4.62 -11.16 -3.36
C LEU A 32 3.12 -11.22 -3.12
N ILE A 33 2.59 -10.42 -2.20
CA ILE A 33 1.17 -10.44 -1.84
C ILE A 33 0.33 -9.93 -3.01
N SER A 34 0.79 -8.89 -3.71
CA SER A 34 0.07 -8.35 -4.86
C SER A 34 -0.04 -9.38 -5.99
N ALA A 35 1.04 -10.12 -6.30
CA ALA A 35 1.03 -11.15 -7.34
C ALA A 35 0.12 -12.34 -7.00
N ILE A 36 0.12 -12.81 -5.74
CA ILE A 36 -0.78 -13.86 -5.28
C ILE A 36 -2.24 -13.39 -5.41
N TYR A 37 -2.54 -12.22 -4.85
CA TYR A 37 -3.89 -11.67 -4.87
C TYR A 37 -4.41 -11.49 -6.30
N MET A 38 -3.59 -10.97 -7.22
CA MET A 38 -4.06 -10.69 -8.58
C MET A 38 -4.38 -11.96 -9.36
N LEU A 39 -3.56 -13.00 -9.22
CA LEU A 39 -3.81 -14.26 -9.91
C LEU A 39 -4.98 -15.05 -9.29
N ASP A 40 -5.15 -14.99 -7.96
CA ASP A 40 -6.33 -15.57 -7.30
C ASP A 40 -7.62 -14.81 -7.67
N LEU A 41 -7.54 -13.47 -7.81
CA LEU A 41 -8.68 -12.64 -8.22
C LEU A 41 -9.15 -12.97 -9.64
N LEU A 42 -8.22 -13.16 -10.59
CA LEU A 42 -8.55 -13.60 -11.96
C LEU A 42 -9.29 -14.94 -12.00
N ASN A 43 -9.01 -15.81 -11.03
CA ASN A 43 -9.69 -17.11 -10.89
C ASN A 43 -10.89 -17.07 -9.94
N THR A 44 -11.22 -15.90 -9.37
CA THR A 44 -12.28 -15.68 -8.36
C THR A 44 -12.24 -16.68 -7.20
N SER A 45 -11.08 -17.24 -6.89
CA SER A 45 -10.92 -18.29 -5.89
C SER A 45 -9.48 -18.37 -5.39
N VAL A 46 -9.31 -18.83 -4.15
CA VAL A 46 -7.98 -19.05 -3.56
C VAL A 46 -7.41 -20.35 -4.10
N ASP A 47 -6.33 -20.29 -4.88
CA ASP A 47 -5.72 -21.45 -5.51
C ASP A 47 -4.33 -21.81 -4.94
N GLU A 48 -3.60 -22.72 -5.60
CA GLU A 48 -2.26 -23.15 -5.16
C GLU A 48 -1.23 -22.01 -5.05
N LYS A 49 -1.45 -20.86 -5.69
CA LYS A 49 -0.59 -19.67 -5.62
C LYS A 49 -0.53 -19.09 -4.21
N ALA A 50 -1.56 -19.30 -3.40
CA ALA A 50 -1.54 -18.98 -1.98
C ALA A 50 -0.41 -19.70 -1.21
N ALA A 51 0.11 -20.82 -1.73
CA ALA A 51 1.30 -21.48 -1.16
C ALA A 51 2.55 -20.59 -1.19
N GLY A 52 2.59 -19.55 -2.03
CA GLY A 52 3.64 -18.52 -2.00
C GLY A 52 3.78 -17.82 -0.64
N LEU A 53 2.71 -17.78 0.17
CA LEU A 53 2.77 -17.26 1.53
C LEU A 53 3.70 -18.05 2.46
N LEU A 54 4.03 -19.31 2.13
CA LEU A 54 4.99 -20.12 2.89
C LEU A 54 6.40 -19.51 2.90
N PHE A 55 6.73 -18.63 1.96
CA PHE A 55 7.98 -17.86 1.99
C PHE A 55 8.10 -16.91 3.19
N LEU A 56 7.03 -16.69 3.98
CA LEU A 56 7.10 -15.96 5.25
C LEU A 56 7.56 -16.81 6.44
N LEU A 57 7.62 -18.14 6.29
CA LEU A 57 7.95 -19.10 7.35
C LEU A 57 9.42 -19.64 7.42
N PRO A 58 10.37 -19.34 6.50
CA PRO A 58 11.71 -19.94 6.50
C PRO A 58 12.55 -19.76 7.76
N SER A 59 12.21 -18.82 8.66
CA SER A 59 12.91 -18.64 9.94
C SER A 59 12.99 -19.93 10.77
N ILE A 60 12.09 -20.90 10.54
CA ILE A 60 12.05 -22.19 11.25
C ILE A 60 13.33 -23.01 11.01
N PHE A 61 13.95 -22.85 9.83
CA PHE A 61 15.16 -23.60 9.48
C PHE A 61 16.37 -23.19 10.32
N LEU A 62 16.35 -22.01 10.93
CA LEU A 62 17.42 -21.54 11.82
C LEU A 62 17.62 -22.46 13.03
N ILE A 63 16.58 -23.15 13.50
CA ILE A 63 16.67 -24.10 14.62
C ILE A 63 17.70 -25.20 14.34
N PHE A 64 17.76 -25.68 13.09
CA PHE A 64 18.60 -26.81 12.70
C PHE A 64 20.06 -26.43 12.40
N THR A 65 20.40 -25.14 12.43
CA THR A 65 21.77 -24.68 12.19
C THR A 65 22.69 -25.01 13.38
N LYS A 66 23.94 -25.41 13.11
CA LYS A 66 24.88 -25.81 14.16
C LYS A 66 25.35 -24.64 15.04
N LYS A 67 25.60 -23.47 14.44
CA LYS A 67 26.07 -22.27 15.16
C LYS A 67 24.89 -21.44 15.66
N ASP A 68 25.09 -20.65 16.72
CA ASP A 68 24.05 -19.73 17.20
C ASP A 68 23.76 -18.61 16.20
N TYR A 69 24.80 -18.12 15.53
CA TYR A 69 24.68 -17.32 14.31
C TYR A 69 25.74 -17.77 13.30
N SER A 70 25.51 -17.50 12.01
CA SER A 70 26.46 -17.81 10.95
C SER A 70 26.60 -16.61 10.03
N MET A 71 27.79 -16.00 10.01
CA MET A 71 28.07 -14.88 9.10
C MET A 71 27.90 -15.29 7.64
N LYS A 72 28.23 -16.54 7.29
CA LYS A 72 27.94 -17.12 5.98
C LYS A 72 26.44 -17.10 5.67
N LEU A 73 25.59 -17.45 6.64
CA LEU A 73 24.14 -17.44 6.46
C LEU A 73 23.59 -16.01 6.31
N ILE A 74 24.07 -15.07 7.13
CA ILE A 74 23.72 -13.63 7.03
C ILE A 74 24.08 -13.09 5.64
N LYS A 75 25.30 -13.37 5.16
CA LYS A 75 25.73 -12.95 3.83
C LYS A 75 24.93 -13.61 2.71
N ILE A 76 24.71 -14.92 2.76
CA ILE A 76 23.93 -15.63 1.73
C ILE A 76 22.49 -15.10 1.68
N SER A 77 21.81 -15.01 2.82
CA SER A 77 20.44 -14.50 2.87
C SER A 77 20.36 -13.03 2.41
N GLY A 78 21.30 -12.18 2.81
CA GLY A 78 21.36 -10.80 2.31
C GLY A 78 21.59 -10.72 0.79
N ILE A 79 22.48 -11.55 0.24
CA ILE A 79 22.73 -11.63 -1.22
C ILE A 79 21.48 -12.12 -1.95
N VAL A 80 20.81 -13.18 -1.45
CA VAL A 80 19.59 -13.71 -2.05
C VAL A 80 18.50 -12.64 -2.09
N LEU A 81 18.29 -11.88 -1.01
CA LEU A 81 17.34 -10.76 -1.00
C LEU A 81 17.69 -9.70 -2.05
N ILE A 82 18.95 -9.29 -2.14
CA ILE A 82 19.40 -8.29 -3.12
C ILE A 82 19.19 -8.79 -4.56
N VAL A 83 19.59 -10.03 -4.86
CA VAL A 83 19.45 -10.63 -6.20
C VAL A 83 17.98 -10.84 -6.55
N ALA A 84 17.18 -11.38 -5.63
CA ALA A 84 15.73 -11.55 -5.80
C ALA A 84 15.05 -10.23 -6.16
N ARG A 85 15.41 -9.15 -5.46
CA ARG A 85 14.88 -7.82 -5.73
C ARG A 85 15.28 -7.27 -7.10
N LEU A 86 16.46 -7.60 -7.62
CA LEU A 86 16.88 -7.21 -8.97
C LEU A 86 16.14 -7.98 -10.08
N ILE A 87 15.76 -9.24 -9.82
CA ILE A 87 15.07 -10.09 -10.79
C ILE A 87 13.56 -9.85 -10.80
N THR A 88 12.94 -9.61 -9.63
CA THR A 88 11.48 -9.45 -9.47
C THR A 88 10.84 -8.47 -10.46
N PRO A 89 11.38 -7.26 -10.72
CA PRO A 89 10.75 -6.32 -11.66
C PRO A 89 11.01 -6.68 -13.14
N LEU A 90 11.75 -7.75 -13.44
CA LEU A 90 12.05 -8.24 -14.79
C LEU A 90 11.19 -9.44 -15.20
N VAL A 91 10.35 -9.96 -14.30
CA VAL A 91 9.53 -11.15 -14.54
C VAL A 91 8.04 -10.82 -14.51
N ALA A 92 7.25 -11.60 -15.25
CA ALA A 92 5.79 -11.57 -15.21
C ALA A 92 5.26 -11.98 -13.82
N THR A 93 3.98 -11.71 -13.58
CA THR A 93 3.33 -11.81 -12.27
C THR A 93 3.45 -13.19 -11.63
N LEU A 94 3.33 -14.27 -12.41
CA LEU A 94 3.56 -15.62 -11.91
C LEU A 94 5.00 -15.82 -11.41
N GLY A 95 5.99 -15.29 -12.12
CA GLY A 95 7.40 -15.33 -11.72
C GLY A 95 7.70 -14.47 -10.48
N LYS A 96 6.89 -13.43 -10.21
CA LYS A 96 7.03 -12.60 -9.01
C LYS A 96 6.74 -13.37 -7.73
N ILE A 97 5.80 -14.32 -7.73
CA ILE A 97 5.53 -15.16 -6.55
C ILE A 97 6.82 -15.87 -6.09
N ILE A 98 7.58 -16.42 -7.05
CA ILE A 98 8.82 -17.13 -6.76
C ILE A 98 9.94 -16.15 -6.39
N THR A 99 10.19 -15.14 -7.23
CA THR A 99 11.33 -14.22 -7.05
C THR A 99 11.16 -13.33 -5.82
N ALA A 100 10.00 -12.69 -5.65
CA ALA A 100 9.68 -11.91 -4.46
C ALA A 100 9.56 -12.81 -3.23
N GLY A 101 9.02 -14.03 -3.38
CA GLY A 101 9.00 -15.06 -2.34
C GLY A 101 10.39 -15.39 -1.80
N PHE A 102 11.37 -15.67 -2.66
CA PHE A 102 12.76 -15.86 -2.24
C PHE A 102 13.34 -14.62 -1.54
N GLY A 103 12.99 -13.41 -1.99
CA GLY A 103 13.39 -12.18 -1.33
C GLY A 103 12.83 -12.08 0.10
N VAL A 104 11.53 -12.25 0.27
CA VAL A 104 10.84 -12.26 1.57
C VAL A 104 11.41 -13.35 2.48
N GLY A 105 11.54 -14.58 1.99
CA GLY A 105 12.07 -15.70 2.75
C GLY A 105 13.52 -15.49 3.16
N ALA A 106 14.34 -14.90 2.29
CA ALA A 106 15.71 -14.54 2.61
C ALA A 106 15.76 -13.45 3.69
N PHE A 107 14.88 -12.44 3.67
CA PHE A 107 14.78 -11.47 4.75
C PHE A 107 14.39 -12.12 6.09
N MET A 108 13.42 -13.04 6.06
CA MET A 108 12.96 -13.79 7.23
C MET A 108 14.05 -14.72 7.82
N ILE A 109 15.11 -15.01 7.06
CA ILE A 109 16.33 -15.67 7.57
C ILE A 109 17.36 -14.64 8.02
N PHE A 110 17.59 -13.61 7.20
CA PHE A 110 18.61 -12.58 7.40
C PHE A 110 18.41 -11.84 8.71
N PHE A 111 17.24 -11.25 8.94
CA PHE A 111 17.02 -10.34 10.05
C PHE A 111 17.12 -11.01 11.42
N PRO A 112 16.48 -12.16 11.70
CA PRO A 112 16.73 -12.89 12.96
C PRO A 112 18.19 -13.34 13.11
N SER A 113 18.85 -13.77 12.03
CA SER A 113 20.28 -14.14 12.09
C SER A 113 21.16 -12.93 12.43
N TYR A 114 20.83 -11.77 11.87
CA TYR A 114 21.52 -10.51 12.13
C TYR A 114 21.30 -10.04 13.57
N LEU A 115 20.09 -10.15 14.12
CA LEU A 115 19.80 -9.82 15.52
C LEU A 115 20.57 -10.73 16.49
N LEU A 116 20.70 -12.03 16.19
CA LEU A 116 21.53 -12.96 16.97
C LEU A 116 23.01 -12.56 16.96
N PHE A 117 23.53 -12.22 15.78
CA PHE A 117 24.89 -11.70 15.61
C PHE A 117 25.12 -10.40 16.39
N SER A 118 24.19 -9.44 16.30
CA SER A 118 24.29 -8.19 17.05
C SER A 118 24.23 -8.42 18.56
N SER A 119 23.42 -9.38 19.04
CA SER A 119 23.39 -9.75 20.46
C SER A 119 24.66 -10.42 20.97
N SER A 120 25.41 -11.12 20.11
CA SER A 120 26.66 -11.77 20.52
C SER A 120 27.84 -10.82 20.59
N ILE A 121 27.89 -9.80 19.72
CA ILE A 121 29.03 -8.86 19.64
C ILE A 121 28.84 -7.68 20.58
N THR A 122 27.64 -7.11 20.62
CA THR A 122 27.39 -5.90 21.41
C THR A 122 26.55 -6.22 22.64
N LYS A 123 27.21 -6.43 23.80
CA LYS A 123 26.52 -6.53 25.11
C LYS A 123 25.66 -5.28 25.43
N LYS A 124 25.88 -4.17 24.71
CA LYS A 124 25.04 -2.95 24.72
C LYS A 124 24.83 -2.45 23.28
N SER A 125 23.92 -3.09 22.53
CA SER A 125 23.59 -2.68 21.17
C SER A 125 22.86 -1.34 21.11
N ASN A 126 23.18 -0.55 20.08
CA ASN A 126 22.54 0.73 19.83
C ASN A 126 21.29 0.57 18.94
N GLY A 127 20.13 0.38 19.59
CA GLY A 127 18.81 0.36 18.91
C GLY A 127 18.54 1.53 17.93
N LEU A 128 19.23 2.66 18.09
CA LEU A 128 19.06 3.85 17.24
C LEU A 128 19.30 3.54 15.75
N ASN A 129 20.28 2.68 15.42
CA ASN A 129 20.57 2.31 14.03
C ASN A 129 19.35 1.62 13.38
N TYR A 130 18.73 0.67 14.07
CA TYR A 130 17.57 -0.07 13.56
C TYR A 130 16.38 0.84 13.25
N GLY A 131 16.03 1.73 14.19
CA GLY A 131 14.93 2.66 13.99
C GLY A 131 15.21 3.69 12.90
N LEU A 132 16.45 4.22 12.84
CA LEU A 132 16.87 5.16 11.79
C LEU A 132 16.87 4.50 10.41
N SER A 133 17.36 3.26 10.29
CA SER A 133 17.35 2.51 9.04
C SER A 133 15.95 2.22 8.54
N LEU A 134 15.02 1.88 9.43
CA LEU A 134 13.62 1.69 9.06
C LEU A 134 12.99 3.00 8.58
N ALA A 135 13.25 4.12 9.26
CA ALA A 135 12.79 5.45 8.84
C ALA A 135 13.31 5.85 7.46
N ILE A 136 14.60 5.59 7.18
CA ILE A 136 15.20 5.85 5.87
C ILE A 136 14.58 4.93 4.80
N GLY A 137 14.42 3.64 5.08
CA GLY A 137 13.80 2.68 4.17
C GLY A 137 12.35 3.06 3.81
N THR A 138 11.54 3.42 4.81
CA THR A 138 10.17 3.92 4.60
C THR A 138 10.17 5.23 3.81
N GLY A 139 11.05 6.18 4.16
CA GLY A 139 11.16 7.45 3.45
C GLY A 139 11.54 7.28 1.97
N LEU A 140 12.45 6.34 1.65
CA LEU A 140 12.79 6.01 0.28
C LEU A 140 11.62 5.38 -0.48
N SER A 141 10.84 4.51 0.16
CA SER A 141 9.64 3.93 -0.46
C SER A 141 8.62 5.03 -0.82
N ILE A 142 8.35 5.95 0.11
CA ILE A 142 7.48 7.11 -0.14
C ILE A 142 8.03 7.98 -1.28
N LEU A 143 9.33 8.30 -1.26
CA LEU A 143 9.99 9.08 -2.31
C LEU A 143 9.81 8.43 -3.69
N PHE A 144 10.17 7.16 -3.83
CA PHE A 144 10.13 6.46 -5.11
C PHE A 144 8.73 6.33 -5.69
N ARG A 145 7.72 6.12 -4.83
CA ARG A 145 6.32 6.14 -5.24
C ARG A 145 5.86 7.54 -5.64
N THR A 146 6.26 8.57 -4.90
CA THR A 146 5.88 9.96 -5.18
C THR A 146 6.45 10.44 -6.52
N LEU A 147 7.69 10.05 -6.85
CA LEU A 147 8.37 10.45 -8.09
C LEU A 147 7.79 9.81 -9.36
N ASN A 148 7.02 8.73 -9.24
CA ASN A 148 6.40 8.07 -10.38
C ASN A 148 4.91 7.82 -10.15
N TYR A 149 4.22 8.90 -9.75
CA TYR A 149 2.75 8.93 -9.76
C TYR A 149 2.14 7.73 -9.03
N THR A 150 2.65 7.45 -7.83
CA THR A 150 2.24 6.40 -6.86
C THR A 150 2.86 5.00 -7.04
N ILE A 151 3.44 4.71 -8.21
CA ILE A 151 4.15 3.46 -8.50
C ILE A 151 5.61 3.59 -8.05
N ASP A 152 6.19 2.58 -7.41
CA ASP A 152 7.60 2.61 -7.04
C ASP A 152 8.50 2.67 -8.29
N ILE A 153 9.08 3.84 -8.56
CA ILE A 153 9.92 4.08 -9.74
C ILE A 153 11.12 3.12 -9.80
N SER A 154 11.65 2.67 -8.66
CA SER A 154 12.82 1.79 -8.61
C SER A 154 12.49 0.33 -8.99
N MET A 155 11.22 0.03 -9.20
CA MET A 155 10.69 -1.28 -9.61
C MET A 155 10.12 -1.26 -11.04
N TYR A 156 10.26 -0.16 -11.78
CA TYR A 156 9.58 0.06 -13.05
C TYR A 156 10.53 0.49 -14.19
N SER A 157 10.43 -0.17 -15.35
CA SER A 157 11.16 0.19 -16.58
C SER A 157 12.69 0.40 -16.38
N TRP A 158 13.30 1.34 -17.10
CA TRP A 158 14.73 1.66 -17.04
C TRP A 158 15.19 2.26 -15.70
N TYR A 159 14.25 2.78 -14.90
CA TYR A 159 14.52 3.29 -13.56
C TYR A 159 14.88 2.20 -12.55
N GLN A 160 14.76 0.92 -12.92
CA GLN A 160 15.34 -0.20 -12.17
C GLN A 160 16.85 -0.04 -11.92
N SER A 161 17.54 0.79 -12.70
CA SER A 161 18.92 1.22 -12.43
C SER A 161 19.12 1.83 -11.03
N ILE A 162 18.13 2.54 -10.47
CA ILE A 162 18.13 3.01 -9.07
C ILE A 162 18.26 1.81 -8.12
N GLY A 163 17.47 0.77 -8.37
CA GLY A 163 17.54 -0.49 -7.65
C GLY A 163 18.90 -1.18 -7.77
N GLY A 164 19.50 -1.15 -8.96
CA GLY A 164 20.86 -1.62 -9.22
C GLY A 164 21.92 -0.90 -8.38
N ILE A 165 21.84 0.44 -8.29
CA ILE A 165 22.74 1.25 -7.46
C ILE A 165 22.56 0.89 -5.97
N LEU A 166 21.32 0.80 -5.49
CA LEU A 166 21.04 0.40 -4.11
C LEU A 166 21.53 -1.01 -3.81
N ALA A 167 21.41 -1.94 -4.77
CA ALA A 167 21.92 -3.30 -4.65
C ALA A 167 23.45 -3.33 -4.52
N ILE A 168 24.18 -2.52 -5.30
CA ILE A 168 25.64 -2.40 -5.19
C ILE A 168 26.03 -1.86 -3.82
N ILE A 169 25.35 -0.80 -3.35
CA ILE A 169 25.58 -0.20 -2.03
C ILE A 169 25.30 -1.22 -0.91
N GLY A 170 24.18 -1.95 -1.01
CA GLY A 170 23.79 -2.99 -0.07
C GLY A 170 24.79 -4.15 -0.05
N LEU A 171 25.23 -4.63 -1.21
CA LEU A 171 26.20 -5.71 -1.33
C LEU A 171 27.56 -5.31 -0.76
N PHE A 172 28.05 -4.12 -1.10
CA PHE A 172 29.29 -3.59 -0.53
C PHE A 172 29.21 -3.48 1.01
N SER A 173 28.09 -2.98 1.52
CA SER A 173 27.86 -2.85 2.96
C SER A 173 27.79 -4.21 3.65
N LEU A 174 27.13 -5.19 3.04
CA LEU A 174 27.00 -6.57 3.52
C LEU A 174 28.35 -7.29 3.59
N LEU A 175 29.17 -7.14 2.55
CA LEU A 175 30.52 -7.74 2.50
C LEU A 175 31.48 -7.10 3.50
N SER A 176 31.23 -5.84 3.89
CA SER A 176 32.06 -5.09 4.84
C SER A 176 31.76 -5.40 6.31
N LEU A 177 30.70 -6.18 6.62
CA LEU A 177 30.32 -6.54 8.00
C LEU A 177 31.43 -7.25 8.80
N GLU A 178 32.26 -8.08 8.16
CA GLU A 178 33.32 -8.82 8.86
C GLU A 178 34.48 -7.93 9.30
N LYS A 179 34.82 -6.90 8.53
CA LYS A 179 35.90 -5.96 8.87
C LYS A 179 35.59 -5.14 10.13
N LEU A 180 34.30 -4.91 10.42
CA LEU A 180 33.82 -4.27 11.65
C LEU A 180 33.92 -5.20 12.88
N ASN A 181 33.86 -6.52 12.67
CA ASN A 181 34.01 -7.49 13.75
C ASN A 181 35.47 -7.58 14.24
N GLU A 182 36.42 -7.56 13.30
CA GLU A 182 37.86 -7.60 13.62
C GLU A 182 38.35 -6.33 14.32
N SER A 183 37.82 -5.15 13.98
CA SER A 183 38.18 -3.88 14.63
C SER A 183 37.65 -3.78 16.06
N ASN A 184 36.39 -4.19 16.31
CA ASN A 184 35.79 -4.12 17.65
C ASN A 184 36.43 -5.12 18.62
N HIS A 185 36.87 -6.30 18.14
CA HIS A 185 37.62 -7.25 18.96
C HIS A 185 39.01 -6.72 19.37
N GLN A 186 39.67 -5.88 18.56
CA GLN A 186 40.94 -5.24 18.93
C GLN A 186 40.77 -4.12 19.97
N ASP A 187 39.65 -3.41 19.98
CA ASP A 187 39.35 -2.37 20.98
C ASP A 187 38.87 -2.96 22.33
N GLU A 188 38.09 -4.06 22.32
CA GLU A 188 37.66 -4.73 23.55
C GLU A 188 38.78 -5.53 24.24
N THR A 189 39.72 -6.12 23.49
CA THR A 189 40.88 -6.81 24.08
C THR A 189 41.84 -5.86 24.80
N ASN A 190 41.83 -4.56 24.46
CA ASN A 190 42.57 -3.54 25.19
C ASN A 190 41.82 -2.99 26.42
N GLN A 191 40.51 -3.21 26.56
CA GLN A 191 39.70 -2.73 27.69
C GLN A 191 39.30 -3.80 28.71
N ASN A 192 39.27 -5.08 28.34
CA ASN A 192 38.79 -6.18 29.21
C ASN A 192 39.91 -6.91 29.99
N LYS A 193 40.96 -6.21 30.44
CA LYS A 193 41.94 -6.80 31.38
C LYS A 193 41.48 -6.80 32.84
N GLU A 194 40.30 -6.30 33.17
CA GLU A 194 39.76 -6.34 34.53
C GLU A 194 38.31 -6.83 34.55
N VAL A 195 38.10 -7.86 35.38
CA VAL A 195 36.83 -8.46 35.84
C VAL A 195 36.21 -9.54 34.94
N ASP A 196 36.83 -10.72 34.96
CA ASP A 196 36.13 -12.00 34.82
C ASP A 196 35.53 -12.38 36.18
N ASP A 197 34.20 -12.30 36.31
CA ASP A 197 33.45 -13.05 37.32
C ASP A 197 32.37 -13.85 36.58
N GLU A 198 32.65 -15.13 36.37
CA GLU A 198 31.69 -16.12 35.88
C GLU A 198 30.60 -16.35 36.94
N LEU A 199 29.39 -15.84 36.69
CA LEU A 199 28.20 -16.20 37.47
C LEU A 199 27.61 -17.53 36.96
N PRO A 200 27.14 -18.41 37.86
CA PRO A 200 26.78 -19.79 37.52
C PRO A 200 25.50 -19.86 36.69
N ILE A 201 25.52 -20.74 35.68
CA ILE A 201 24.38 -21.09 34.83
C ILE A 201 23.36 -21.86 35.67
N ASN A 202 22.40 -21.14 36.26
CA ASN A 202 21.29 -21.77 36.95
C ASN A 202 20.23 -22.20 35.91
N LYS A 203 20.15 -23.51 35.63
CA LYS A 203 19.16 -24.15 34.74
C LYS A 203 17.77 -24.10 35.39
N ASN A 204 17.16 -22.93 35.46
CA ASN A 204 15.79 -22.76 35.93
C ASN A 204 14.84 -22.80 34.72
N THR A 205 14.23 -23.96 34.47
CA THR A 205 13.37 -24.24 33.29
C THR A 205 12.17 -23.27 33.19
N ASN A 206 11.60 -22.86 34.33
CA ASN A 206 10.53 -21.86 34.40
C ASN A 206 10.99 -20.44 33.97
N GLY A 207 12.26 -20.09 34.21
CA GLY A 207 12.84 -18.82 33.76
C GLY A 207 12.98 -18.75 32.25
N ASN A 208 13.33 -19.86 31.61
CA ASN A 208 13.49 -19.95 30.16
C ASN A 208 12.15 -19.86 29.40
N PHE A 209 11.07 -20.39 29.95
CA PHE A 209 9.74 -20.28 29.35
C PHE A 209 9.21 -18.84 29.38
N LYS A 210 9.25 -18.17 30.55
CA LYS A 210 8.86 -16.75 30.68
C LYS A 210 9.72 -15.84 29.79
N LYS A 211 11.03 -16.11 29.70
CA LYS A 211 11.93 -15.42 28.76
C LYS A 211 11.50 -15.64 27.31
N GLY A 212 11.13 -16.87 26.94
CA GLY A 212 10.63 -17.22 25.61
C GLY A 212 9.36 -16.45 25.22
N ILE A 213 8.36 -16.38 26.11
CA ILE A 213 7.14 -15.59 25.88
C ILE A 213 7.47 -14.11 25.66
N LYS A 214 8.36 -13.55 26.50
CA LYS A 214 8.79 -12.16 26.35
C LYS A 214 9.43 -11.90 24.99
N VAL A 215 10.34 -12.79 24.56
CA VAL A 215 11.00 -12.70 23.24
C VAL A 215 9.97 -12.74 22.12
N PHE A 216 9.02 -13.68 22.19
CA PHE A 216 7.94 -13.79 21.22
C PHE A 216 7.13 -12.49 21.11
N LEU A 217 6.63 -11.95 22.22
CA LEU A 217 5.84 -10.72 22.22
C LEU A 217 6.62 -9.49 21.72
N LEU A 218 7.94 -9.41 21.95
CA LEU A 218 8.77 -8.36 21.36
C LEU A 218 8.88 -8.50 19.84
N ILE A 219 9.03 -9.74 19.34
CA ILE A 219 9.05 -10.02 17.90
C ILE A 219 7.71 -9.68 17.26
N ILE A 220 6.58 -9.99 17.91
CA ILE A 220 5.26 -9.58 17.43
C ILE A 220 5.18 -8.05 17.27
N GLY A 221 5.72 -7.27 18.20
CA GLY A 221 5.76 -5.81 18.06
C GLY A 221 6.63 -5.34 16.89
N ILE A 222 7.76 -6.00 16.64
CA ILE A 222 8.63 -5.74 15.48
C ILE A 222 7.88 -6.04 14.17
N ILE A 223 7.20 -7.19 14.09
CA ILE A 223 6.40 -7.59 12.93
C ILE A 223 5.23 -6.65 12.70
N ASN A 224 4.51 -6.26 13.77
CA ASN A 224 3.41 -5.30 13.67
C ASN A 224 3.88 -3.91 13.20
N THR A 225 5.13 -3.54 13.48
CA THR A 225 5.72 -2.30 12.94
C THR A 225 5.91 -2.42 11.42
N PHE A 226 6.42 -3.56 10.93
CA PHE A 226 6.51 -3.81 9.49
C PHE A 226 5.14 -3.86 8.82
N LEU A 227 4.16 -4.55 9.42
CA LEU A 227 2.80 -4.62 8.91
C LEU A 227 2.14 -3.25 8.80
N LEU A 228 2.32 -2.40 9.82
CA LEU A 228 1.78 -1.05 9.80
C LEU A 228 2.38 -0.22 8.65
N ILE A 229 3.70 -0.30 8.46
CA ILE A 229 4.38 0.39 7.36
C ILE A 229 3.88 -0.14 6.01
N TYR A 230 3.88 -1.46 5.83
CA TYR A 230 3.45 -2.12 4.61
C TYR A 230 1.98 -1.84 4.26
N PHE A 231 1.06 -1.89 5.23
CA PHE A 231 -0.37 -1.72 4.98
C PHE A 231 -0.76 -0.27 4.70
N ALA A 232 0.05 0.73 5.10
CA ALA A 232 -0.39 2.13 5.11
C ALA A 232 0.69 3.18 4.80
N PHE A 233 1.86 3.09 5.46
CA PHE A 233 2.81 4.22 5.47
C PHE A 233 3.87 4.16 4.36
N GLU A 234 4.15 3.00 3.76
CA GLU A 234 5.05 2.90 2.61
C GLU A 234 4.45 3.54 1.35
N GLY A 235 3.11 3.55 1.23
CA GLY A 235 2.35 4.11 0.13
C GLY A 235 1.23 5.02 0.66
N PRO A 236 1.51 6.31 0.94
CA PRO A 236 0.56 7.20 1.61
C PRO A 236 -0.72 7.51 0.82
N THR A 237 -0.76 7.12 -0.46
CA THR A 237 -1.97 7.08 -1.30
C THR A 237 -3.07 6.24 -0.68
N VAL A 238 -2.72 5.13 -0.02
CA VAL A 238 -3.66 4.27 0.72
C VAL A 238 -4.42 5.10 1.77
N ILE A 239 -3.70 5.91 2.54
CA ILE A 239 -4.27 6.80 3.57
C ILE A 239 -5.16 7.88 2.93
N SER A 240 -4.72 8.46 1.80
CA SER A 240 -5.52 9.43 1.02
C SER A 240 -6.85 8.81 0.54
N ARG A 241 -6.84 7.55 0.10
CA ARG A 241 -8.06 6.85 -0.35
C ARG A 241 -8.97 6.35 0.76
N TRP A 242 -8.47 6.19 1.99
CA TRP A 242 -9.34 5.96 3.15
C TRP A 242 -10.17 7.18 3.51
N THR A 243 -9.55 8.35 3.42
CA THR A 243 -10.05 9.58 4.04
C THR A 243 -10.61 10.59 3.03
N GLN A 244 -10.34 10.39 1.73
CA GLN A 244 -10.37 11.46 0.71
C GLN A 244 -9.53 12.69 1.13
N GLY A 245 -8.50 12.46 1.96
CA GLY A 245 -7.58 13.48 2.42
C GLY A 245 -6.66 13.96 1.31
N ASN A 246 -6.25 15.22 1.37
CA ASN A 246 -5.33 15.81 0.42
C ASN A 246 -3.98 15.04 0.44
N TYR A 247 -3.68 14.38 -0.68
CA TYR A 247 -2.49 13.53 -0.80
C TYR A 247 -1.19 14.30 -0.52
N LEU A 248 -1.05 15.51 -1.08
CA LEU A 248 0.13 16.34 -0.90
C LEU A 248 0.35 16.71 0.58
N ALA A 249 -0.72 17.07 1.29
CA ALA A 249 -0.66 17.35 2.73
C ALA A 249 -0.23 16.09 3.52
N ILE A 250 -0.78 14.92 3.19
CA ILE A 250 -0.44 13.65 3.84
C ILE A 250 1.05 13.33 3.66
N ILE A 251 1.58 13.38 2.43
CA ILE A 251 3.00 13.06 2.18
C ILE A 251 3.95 14.09 2.80
N ILE A 252 3.58 15.38 2.80
CA ILE A 252 4.39 16.45 3.40
C ILE A 252 4.50 16.22 4.90
N ILE A 253 3.37 16.07 5.60
CA ILE A 253 3.36 15.89 7.06
C ILE A 253 4.12 14.61 7.42
N LEU A 254 3.81 13.49 6.75
CA LEU A 254 4.44 12.21 7.05
C LEU A 254 5.95 12.27 6.85
N THR A 255 6.42 12.81 5.73
CA THR A 255 7.86 12.90 5.44
C THR A 255 8.57 13.85 6.40
N ILE A 256 7.95 14.98 6.76
CA ILE A 256 8.46 15.87 7.80
C ILE A 256 8.62 15.11 9.13
N MET A 257 7.61 14.36 9.56
CA MET A 257 7.65 13.63 10.82
C MET A 257 8.71 12.52 10.83
N ILE A 258 8.88 11.80 9.71
CA ILE A 258 9.96 10.83 9.51
C ILE A 258 11.33 11.52 9.60
N SER A 259 11.50 12.65 8.91
CA SER A 259 12.75 13.43 8.95
C SER A 259 13.04 13.99 10.34
N ILE A 260 12.04 14.48 11.08
CA ILE A 260 12.19 14.95 12.46
C ILE A 260 12.70 13.80 13.34
N TYR A 261 12.09 12.62 13.27
CA TYR A 261 12.57 11.44 14.00
C TYR A 261 14.03 11.11 13.65
N ALA A 262 14.35 11.08 12.36
CA ALA A 262 15.69 10.73 11.89
C ALA A 262 16.75 11.76 12.34
N LEU A 263 16.44 13.05 12.26
CA LEU A 263 17.33 14.13 12.70
C LEU A 263 17.50 14.16 14.23
N ILE A 264 16.43 13.93 15.01
CA ILE A 264 16.54 13.78 16.47
C ILE A 264 17.45 12.60 16.80
N THR A 265 17.31 11.49 16.09
CA THR A 265 18.16 10.29 16.27
C THR A 265 19.64 10.58 15.99
N LEU A 266 19.94 11.35 14.94
CA LEU A 266 21.31 11.72 14.59
C LEU A 266 21.94 12.74 15.56
N PHE A 267 21.20 13.80 15.92
CA PHE A 267 21.78 14.96 16.61
C PHE A 267 21.48 15.02 18.11
N LYS A 268 20.32 14.53 18.55
CA LYS A 268 19.87 14.59 19.95
C LYS A 268 19.31 13.23 20.44
N PRO A 269 20.03 12.11 20.26
CA PRO A 269 19.53 10.79 20.66
C PRO A 269 19.19 10.70 22.16
N GLN A 270 19.88 11.48 23.00
CA GLN A 270 19.60 11.58 24.44
C GLN A 270 18.15 12.01 24.77
N TRP A 271 17.45 12.65 23.83
CA TRP A 271 16.04 13.03 24.00
C TRP A 271 15.15 11.80 24.23
N PHE A 272 15.38 10.71 23.50
CA PHE A 272 14.64 9.45 23.74
C PHE A 272 14.89 8.88 25.14
N GLY A 273 16.09 9.09 25.68
CA GLY A 273 16.44 8.67 27.04
C GLY A 273 15.72 9.44 28.16
N SER A 274 15.12 10.58 27.83
CA SER A 274 14.30 11.38 28.75
C SER A 274 12.84 10.92 28.82
N LEU A 275 12.39 10.12 27.85
CA LEU A 275 11.03 9.60 27.82
C LEU A 275 10.78 8.64 28.98
N LYS A 276 9.65 8.81 29.64
CA LYS A 276 9.15 7.87 30.66
C LYS A 276 8.30 6.80 29.97
N ASN A 277 8.24 5.60 30.54
CA ASN A 277 7.44 4.48 30.00
C ASN A 277 5.99 4.90 29.71
N TRP A 278 5.34 5.60 30.64
CA TRP A 278 3.96 6.05 30.46
C TRP A 278 3.77 7.00 29.28
N MET A 279 4.79 7.80 28.93
CA MET A 279 4.73 8.70 27.77
C MET A 279 4.74 7.89 26.47
N ILE A 280 5.54 6.82 26.42
CA ILE A 280 5.58 5.90 25.28
C ILE A 280 4.25 5.15 25.16
N TRP A 281 3.67 4.70 26.28
CA TRP A 281 2.37 4.04 26.29
C TRP A 281 1.24 4.98 25.85
N LEU A 282 1.22 6.21 26.37
CA LEU A 282 0.25 7.22 25.96
C LEU A 282 0.39 7.55 24.47
N TRP A 283 1.61 7.72 23.96
CA TRP A 283 1.85 7.98 22.54
C TRP A 283 1.38 6.81 21.67
N ASN A 284 1.69 5.57 22.05
CA ASN A 284 1.19 4.37 21.37
C ASN A 284 -0.34 4.30 21.37
N PHE A 285 -0.96 4.52 22.53
CA PHE A 285 -2.41 4.51 22.66
C PHE A 285 -3.05 5.58 21.77
N LEU A 286 -2.58 6.83 21.84
CA LEU A 286 -3.11 7.92 21.03
C LEU A 286 -2.89 7.68 19.53
N PHE A 287 -1.73 7.16 19.15
CA PHE A 287 -1.45 6.80 17.76
C PHE A 287 -2.39 5.70 17.28
N SER A 288 -2.50 4.57 17.98
CA SER A 288 -3.38 3.47 17.61
C SER A 288 -4.85 3.88 17.58
N LEU A 289 -5.30 4.69 18.55
CA LEU A 289 -6.65 5.23 18.57
C LEU A 289 -6.89 6.13 17.35
N SER A 290 -5.98 7.07 17.06
CA SER A 290 -6.10 7.95 15.90
C SER A 290 -6.06 7.20 14.56
N LEU A 291 -5.25 6.14 14.45
CA LEU A 291 -5.19 5.26 13.28
C LEU A 291 -6.53 4.55 13.04
N VAL A 292 -7.09 3.93 14.08
CA VAL A 292 -8.38 3.24 13.97
C VAL A 292 -9.50 4.24 13.67
N LEU A 293 -9.51 5.40 14.33
CA LEU A 293 -10.49 6.45 14.06
C LEU A 293 -10.37 7.03 12.66
N THR A 294 -9.15 7.14 12.11
CA THR A 294 -8.91 7.58 10.71
C THR A 294 -9.59 6.67 9.70
N ILE A 295 -9.90 5.43 10.06
CA ILE A 295 -10.63 4.49 9.20
C ILE A 295 -12.10 4.48 9.60
N PHE A 296 -12.37 4.31 10.89
CA PHE A 296 -13.71 4.08 11.44
C PHE A 296 -14.67 5.24 11.18
N VAL A 297 -14.22 6.50 11.20
CA VAL A 297 -15.13 7.65 10.93
C VAL A 297 -15.56 7.75 9.46
N HIS A 298 -14.96 6.94 8.58
CA HIS A 298 -15.28 6.88 7.16
C HIS A 298 -15.97 5.57 6.76
N THR A 299 -16.20 4.64 7.70
CA THR A 299 -16.95 3.41 7.41
C THR A 299 -18.41 3.72 7.17
N ILE A 300 -19.03 2.91 6.32
CA ILE A 300 -20.43 3.04 5.95
C ILE A 300 -21.10 1.73 6.33
N LYS A 301 -22.32 1.82 6.86
CA LYS A 301 -23.15 0.67 7.10
C LYS A 301 -24.00 0.43 5.86
N PHE A 302 -23.67 -0.55 5.03
CA PHE A 302 -24.41 -0.84 3.79
C PHE A 302 -25.88 -1.18 4.05
N PRO A 303 -26.78 -0.93 3.08
CA PRO A 303 -28.18 -1.33 3.18
C PRO A 303 -28.31 -2.83 3.45
N GLU A 304 -29.06 -3.21 4.49
CA GLU A 304 -29.13 -4.60 4.98
C GLU A 304 -30.06 -5.48 4.14
N THR A 305 -31.05 -4.87 3.46
CA THR A 305 -32.06 -5.57 2.66
C THR A 305 -32.30 -4.85 1.33
N PRO A 306 -32.86 -5.52 0.30
CA PRO A 306 -33.25 -4.88 -0.96
C PRO A 306 -34.21 -3.69 -0.80
N SER A 307 -35.04 -3.71 0.25
CA SER A 307 -35.99 -2.64 0.58
C SER A 307 -35.38 -1.48 1.36
N SER A 308 -34.13 -1.60 1.80
CA SER A 308 -33.45 -0.54 2.54
C SER A 308 -33.13 0.64 1.62
N PRO A 309 -33.26 1.89 2.09
CA PRO A 309 -32.94 3.05 1.27
C PRO A 309 -31.45 3.08 0.93
N ALA A 310 -31.13 3.60 -0.26
CA ALA A 310 -29.76 3.83 -0.68
C ALA A 310 -29.07 4.85 0.24
N ILE A 311 -27.77 4.69 0.42
CA ILE A 311 -26.94 5.58 1.25
C ILE A 311 -26.15 6.50 0.35
N ILE A 312 -26.30 7.80 0.58
CA ILE A 312 -25.60 8.84 -0.17
C ILE A 312 -24.47 9.41 0.68
N VAL A 313 -23.25 9.36 0.16
CA VAL A 313 -22.05 9.87 0.83
C VAL A 313 -21.37 10.91 -0.03
N ALA A 314 -21.35 12.13 0.48
CA ALA A 314 -20.62 13.26 -0.10
C ALA A 314 -19.17 13.32 0.40
N ALA A 315 -18.50 14.43 0.06
CA ALA A 315 -17.18 14.77 0.59
C ALA A 315 -17.14 14.70 2.13
N PRO A 316 -16.03 14.26 2.74
CA PRO A 316 -15.89 14.17 4.18
C PRO A 316 -15.99 15.56 4.83
N TYR A 317 -16.62 15.62 5.99
CA TYR A 317 -16.59 16.82 6.81
C TYR A 317 -15.17 17.08 7.33
N TRP A 318 -14.84 18.35 7.55
CA TRP A 318 -13.52 18.76 8.03
C TRP A 318 -13.12 18.05 9.34
N TYR A 319 -14.08 17.78 10.24
CA TYR A 319 -13.80 17.11 11.53
C TYR A 319 -13.48 15.62 11.38
N GLN A 320 -13.92 14.97 10.29
CA GLN A 320 -13.53 13.58 9.98
C GLN A 320 -12.05 13.46 9.62
N GLN A 321 -11.39 14.59 9.27
CA GLN A 321 -9.95 14.64 8.99
C GLN A 321 -9.10 14.83 10.26
N ILE A 322 -9.69 15.14 11.42
CA ILE A 322 -8.93 15.35 12.66
C ILE A 322 -8.13 14.10 13.05
N PRO A 323 -8.71 12.88 13.08
CA PRO A 323 -7.95 11.67 13.40
C PRO A 323 -6.77 11.44 12.45
N LEU A 324 -6.95 11.73 11.15
CA LEU A 324 -5.90 11.60 10.13
C LEU A 324 -4.68 12.45 10.51
N TYR A 325 -4.88 13.75 10.73
CA TYR A 325 -3.75 14.64 11.00
C TYR A 325 -3.10 14.34 12.36
N VAL A 326 -3.88 13.94 13.37
CA VAL A 326 -3.33 13.48 14.66
C VAL A 326 -2.48 12.22 14.46
N MET A 327 -2.96 11.23 13.70
CA MET A 327 -2.21 10.01 13.39
C MET A 327 -0.88 10.33 12.69
N LEU A 328 -0.89 11.21 11.68
CA LEU A 328 0.31 11.59 10.95
C LEU A 328 1.33 12.29 11.85
N LEU A 329 0.90 13.22 12.71
CA LEU A 329 1.77 13.90 13.68
C LEU A 329 2.33 12.95 14.75
N LEU A 330 1.61 11.89 15.08
CA LEU A 330 2.05 10.88 16.04
C LEU A 330 2.90 9.76 15.41
N SER A 331 3.02 9.69 14.08
CA SER A 331 3.74 8.64 13.34
C SER A 331 5.21 8.38 13.73
N PRO A 332 6.00 9.31 14.33
CA PRO A 332 7.34 8.97 14.81
C PRO A 332 7.39 7.80 15.81
N ILE A 333 6.27 7.53 16.50
CA ILE A 333 6.18 6.41 17.45
C ILE A 333 6.45 5.06 16.80
N ILE A 334 6.16 4.91 15.49
CA ILE A 334 6.42 3.69 14.72
C ILE A 334 7.91 3.34 14.79
N PHE A 335 8.77 4.31 14.47
CA PHE A 335 10.22 4.10 14.45
C PHE A 335 10.82 4.05 15.86
N ILE A 336 10.26 4.81 16.81
CA ILE A 336 10.64 4.73 18.23
C ILE A 336 10.34 3.33 18.79
N ASN A 337 9.17 2.77 18.48
CA ASN A 337 8.82 1.40 18.89
C ASN A 337 9.81 0.40 18.31
N PHE A 338 10.08 0.47 17.00
CA PHE A 338 11.04 -0.43 16.36
C PHE A 338 12.42 -0.35 17.00
N MET A 339 12.92 0.86 17.25
CA MET A 339 14.18 1.12 17.97
C MET A 339 14.19 0.48 19.37
N LEU A 340 13.14 0.68 20.16
CA LEU A 340 13.11 0.21 21.55
C LEU A 340 12.88 -1.31 21.65
N LEU A 341 12.03 -1.87 20.78
CA LEU A 341 11.72 -3.30 20.74
C LEU A 341 12.94 -4.11 20.29
N THR A 342 13.63 -3.69 19.22
CA THR A 342 14.87 -4.33 18.76
C THR A 342 15.97 -4.25 19.82
N ARG A 343 16.13 -3.09 20.47
CA ARG A 343 17.08 -2.91 21.58
C ARG A 343 16.78 -3.81 22.77
N GLU A 344 15.52 -3.86 23.23
CA GLU A 344 15.12 -4.74 24.33
C GLU A 344 15.34 -6.21 23.96
N LEU A 345 15.00 -6.61 22.73
CA LEU A 345 15.21 -7.96 22.23
C LEU A 345 16.69 -8.34 22.27
N ILE A 346 17.58 -7.48 21.75
CA ILE A 346 19.03 -7.71 21.78
C ILE A 346 19.56 -7.77 23.21
N ASN A 347 19.13 -6.86 24.09
CA ASN A 347 19.55 -6.82 25.50
C ASN A 347 19.13 -8.07 26.30
N ILE A 348 18.04 -8.74 25.91
CA ILE A 348 17.59 -10.00 26.53
C ILE A 348 18.51 -11.16 26.15
N ASN A 349 19.29 -11.03 25.07
CA ASN A 349 20.14 -12.07 24.49
C ASN A 349 19.36 -13.39 24.30
N PRO A 350 18.45 -13.44 23.32
CA PRO A 350 17.54 -14.56 23.13
C PRO A 350 18.29 -15.80 22.63
N LEU A 351 17.79 -16.98 22.99
CA LEU A 351 18.29 -18.22 22.41
C LEU A 351 17.88 -18.29 20.93
N LYS A 352 18.73 -18.91 20.09
CA LYS A 352 18.44 -19.16 18.67
C LYS A 352 17.05 -19.77 18.43
N ARG A 353 16.65 -20.75 19.26
CA ARG A 353 15.33 -21.37 19.15
C ARG A 353 14.19 -20.38 19.43
N GLN A 354 14.37 -19.46 20.37
CA GLN A 354 13.34 -18.48 20.74
C GLN A 354 13.13 -17.46 19.61
N ILE A 355 14.21 -16.92 19.03
CA ILE A 355 14.10 -15.94 17.95
C ILE A 355 13.61 -16.60 16.65
N SER A 356 14.07 -17.82 16.34
CA SER A 356 13.64 -18.57 15.16
C SER A 356 12.14 -18.88 15.21
N LEU A 357 11.64 -19.47 16.30
CA LEU A 357 10.21 -19.71 16.48
C LEU A 357 9.42 -18.41 16.50
N GLY A 358 9.95 -17.36 17.14
CA GLY A 358 9.28 -16.07 17.21
C GLY A 358 9.07 -15.42 15.84
N PHE A 359 10.07 -15.46 14.96
CA PHE A 359 9.94 -14.94 13.59
C PHE A 359 9.08 -15.83 12.69
N THR A 360 9.11 -17.17 12.86
CA THR A 360 8.16 -18.05 12.16
C THR A 360 6.72 -17.75 12.54
N LEU A 361 6.42 -17.62 13.83
CA LEU A 361 5.09 -17.22 14.31
C LEU A 361 4.74 -15.79 13.88
N GLY A 362 5.74 -14.91 13.81
CA GLY A 362 5.61 -13.59 13.20
C GLY A 362 5.18 -13.64 11.73
N GLY A 363 5.76 -14.56 10.94
CA GLY A 363 5.33 -14.83 9.58
C GLY A 363 3.87 -15.28 9.49
N PHE A 364 3.42 -16.15 10.40
CA PHE A 364 2.00 -16.50 10.50
C PHE A 364 1.12 -15.30 10.83
N VAL A 365 1.56 -14.38 11.70
CA VAL A 365 0.82 -13.14 11.97
C VAL A 365 0.71 -12.27 10.73
N ILE A 366 1.77 -12.17 9.91
CA ILE A 366 1.69 -11.45 8.62
C ILE A 366 0.62 -12.08 7.72
N ILE A 367 0.64 -13.40 7.57
CA ILE A 367 -0.34 -14.15 6.77
C ILE A 367 -1.76 -13.89 7.26
N ILE A 368 -2.01 -14.04 8.56
CA ILE A 368 -3.34 -13.82 9.16
C ILE A 368 -3.80 -12.38 8.93
N MET A 369 -2.95 -11.38 9.15
CA MET A 369 -3.33 -9.97 8.96
C MET A 369 -3.59 -9.64 7.49
N ALA A 370 -2.84 -10.25 6.56
CA ALA A 370 -3.07 -10.12 5.12
C ALA A 370 -4.43 -10.72 4.72
N PHE A 371 -4.79 -11.90 5.23
CA PHE A 371 -6.12 -12.47 5.00
C PHE A 371 -7.24 -11.62 5.61
N ILE A 372 -7.09 -11.15 6.85
CA ILE A 372 -8.10 -10.31 7.50
C ILE A 372 -8.37 -9.06 6.66
N ILE A 373 -7.35 -8.34 6.20
CA ILE A 373 -7.56 -7.13 5.40
C ILE A 373 -8.09 -7.44 4.00
N ILE A 374 -7.65 -8.53 3.35
CA ILE A 374 -8.13 -8.94 2.02
C ILE A 374 -9.61 -9.36 2.10
N PHE A 375 -9.98 -10.17 3.09
CA PHE A 375 -11.36 -10.65 3.27
C PHE A 375 -12.36 -9.53 3.55
N THR A 376 -11.92 -8.35 3.98
CA THR A 376 -12.83 -7.19 4.10
C THR A 376 -13.36 -6.70 2.75
N ASN A 377 -12.71 -7.07 1.64
CA ASN A 377 -13.07 -6.66 0.28
C ASN A 377 -13.63 -7.82 -0.55
N ILE A 378 -13.07 -9.04 -0.45
CA ILE A 378 -13.51 -10.19 -1.26
C ILE A 378 -14.53 -11.09 -0.54
N TRP A 379 -15.33 -10.51 0.36
CA TRP A 379 -16.14 -11.29 1.30
C TRP A 379 -17.21 -12.16 0.64
N GLY A 380 -17.74 -11.78 -0.53
CA GLY A 380 -18.68 -12.59 -1.31
C GLY A 380 -18.07 -13.81 -1.98
N TYR A 381 -16.78 -13.75 -2.35
CA TYR A 381 -16.12 -14.81 -3.12
C TYR A 381 -15.57 -15.96 -2.26
N VAL A 382 -15.21 -15.72 -1.00
CA VAL A 382 -14.54 -16.71 -0.11
C VAL A 382 -15.48 -17.28 0.97
N GLY A 383 -16.79 -17.26 0.69
CA GLY A 383 -17.82 -17.96 1.45
C GLY A 383 -18.00 -17.51 2.91
N ALA A 384 -18.41 -18.45 3.78
CA ALA A 384 -18.83 -18.14 5.15
C ALA A 384 -17.72 -17.57 6.06
N ILE A 385 -16.44 -17.88 5.76
CA ILE A 385 -15.31 -17.42 6.59
C ILE A 385 -15.06 -15.93 6.38
N SER A 386 -15.11 -15.45 5.13
CA SER A 386 -14.84 -14.06 4.79
C SER A 386 -15.99 -13.12 5.14
N LEU A 387 -17.23 -13.61 5.15
CA LEU A 387 -18.43 -12.82 5.48
C LEU A 387 -18.33 -12.11 6.85
N VAL A 388 -17.67 -12.73 7.83
CA VAL A 388 -17.46 -12.14 9.17
C VAL A 388 -16.62 -10.85 9.12
N PHE A 389 -15.84 -10.65 8.07
CA PHE A 389 -14.97 -9.48 7.88
C PHE A 389 -15.60 -8.35 7.07
N ARG A 390 -16.82 -8.54 6.54
CA ARG A 390 -17.57 -7.49 5.82
C ARG A 390 -17.68 -6.24 6.70
N ASN A 391 -17.34 -5.07 6.15
CA ASN A 391 -17.33 -3.78 6.85
C ASN A 391 -16.38 -3.67 8.08
N LEU A 392 -15.41 -4.57 8.23
CA LEU A 392 -14.42 -4.55 9.32
C LEU A 392 -13.02 -4.09 8.87
N PHE A 393 -12.92 -3.19 7.90
CA PHE A 393 -11.63 -2.71 7.35
C PHE A 393 -10.68 -2.13 8.44
N TRP A 394 -11.23 -1.61 9.54
CA TRP A 394 -10.48 -1.08 10.69
C TRP A 394 -9.88 -2.16 11.61
N LEU A 395 -10.40 -3.39 11.57
CA LEU A 395 -10.01 -4.49 12.46
C LEU A 395 -8.52 -4.85 12.41
N PRO A 396 -7.88 -5.06 11.24
CA PRO A 396 -6.46 -5.40 11.19
C PRO A 396 -5.59 -4.31 11.83
N PHE A 397 -5.94 -3.04 11.65
CA PHE A 397 -5.23 -1.91 12.26
C PHE A 397 -5.41 -1.83 13.78
N LEU A 398 -6.59 -2.18 14.28
CA LEU A 398 -6.82 -2.32 15.72
C LEU A 398 -5.95 -3.44 16.30
N LEU A 399 -5.93 -4.62 15.67
CA LEU A 399 -5.14 -5.77 16.13
C LEU A 399 -3.63 -5.47 16.11
N ILE A 400 -3.15 -4.80 15.06
CA ILE A 400 -1.77 -4.30 14.96
C ILE A 400 -1.48 -3.33 16.12
N GLY A 401 -2.36 -2.36 16.36
CA GLY A 401 -2.23 -1.38 17.44
C GLY A 401 -2.20 -2.00 18.84
N ILE A 402 -3.09 -2.95 19.11
CA ILE A 402 -3.12 -3.72 20.37
C ILE A 402 -1.81 -4.48 20.55
N GLY A 403 -1.35 -5.18 19.52
CA GLY A 403 -0.09 -5.93 19.59
C GLY A 403 1.11 -5.02 19.83
N LEU A 404 1.20 -3.87 19.15
CA LEU A 404 2.25 -2.86 19.40
C LEU A 404 2.20 -2.35 20.84
N PHE A 405 1.02 -1.97 21.32
CA PHE A 405 0.85 -1.49 22.69
C PHE A 405 1.31 -2.54 23.71
N ILE A 406 0.85 -3.78 23.61
CA ILE A 406 1.25 -4.90 24.49
C ILE A 406 2.76 -5.11 24.46
N SER A 407 3.39 -5.12 23.27
CA SER A 407 4.84 -5.28 23.15
C SER A 407 5.61 -4.15 23.85
N THR A 408 5.08 -2.92 23.85
CA THR A 408 5.74 -1.77 24.51
C THR A 408 5.66 -1.82 26.04
N LEU A 409 4.71 -2.55 26.61
CA LEU A 409 4.65 -2.79 28.06
C LEU A 409 5.84 -3.62 28.57
N LEU A 410 6.48 -4.38 27.68
CA LEU A 410 7.60 -5.27 28.00
C LEU A 410 8.97 -4.57 28.02
N ILE A 411 9.02 -3.31 27.55
CA ILE A 411 10.25 -2.53 27.43
C ILE A 411 10.72 -2.09 28.82
N LYS A 412 11.95 -2.48 29.18
CA LYS A 412 12.52 -2.08 30.47
C LYS A 412 12.99 -0.64 30.42
N LYS A 413 12.96 0.03 31.58
CA LYS A 413 13.52 1.39 31.77
C LYS A 413 14.98 1.49 31.32
N SER A 414 15.77 0.43 31.47
CA SER A 414 17.16 0.35 31.00
C SER A 414 17.31 0.42 29.48
N SER A 415 16.31 -0.05 28.73
CA SER A 415 16.33 0.01 27.26
C SER A 415 15.94 1.39 26.76
N ILE A 416 15.11 2.13 27.50
CA ILE A 416 14.79 3.53 27.20
C ILE A 416 15.95 4.45 27.59
N GLN A 417 16.54 4.24 28.77
CA GLN A 417 17.68 5.02 29.23
C GLN A 417 18.92 4.72 28.39
N LEU A 418 19.21 5.59 27.42
CA LEU A 418 20.40 5.59 26.56
C LEU A 418 21.69 5.96 27.32
N LYS A 419 21.88 5.43 28.55
CA LYS A 419 23.01 5.71 29.42
C LYS A 419 24.31 5.31 28.72
N LYS A 420 25.15 6.32 28.44
CA LYS A 420 26.45 6.27 27.74
C LYS A 420 26.41 6.12 26.20
N PHE A 421 25.42 6.69 25.50
CA PHE A 421 25.61 6.92 24.07
C PHE A 421 26.44 8.20 23.86
N GLN A 422 27.71 8.05 23.47
CA GLN A 422 28.40 9.10 22.73
C GLN A 422 27.66 9.18 21.38
N GLY A 423 27.06 10.32 21.06
CA GLY A 423 26.26 10.53 19.85
C GLY A 423 26.95 10.01 18.58
N PHE A 424 26.21 9.94 17.46
CA PHE A 424 26.86 9.80 16.16
C PHE A 424 27.97 10.85 16.03
N PRO A 425 29.13 10.52 15.42
CA PRO A 425 30.26 11.45 15.34
C PRO A 425 29.75 12.82 14.86
N LYS A 426 30.19 13.90 15.53
CA LYS A 426 29.60 15.26 15.56
C LYS A 426 29.30 15.93 14.20
N LYS A 427 29.57 15.29 13.06
CA LYS A 427 29.24 15.74 11.70
C LYS A 427 28.91 14.56 10.78
N ASN A 428 27.83 13.82 11.03
CA ASN A 428 27.31 12.84 10.04
C ASN A 428 26.57 13.56 8.90
N LEU A 429 27.32 14.44 8.22
CA LEU A 429 26.81 15.36 7.20
C LEU A 429 26.19 14.61 6.03
N SER A 430 26.76 13.47 5.63
CA SER A 430 26.22 12.62 4.56
C SER A 430 24.83 12.08 4.89
N ALA A 431 24.62 11.53 6.09
CA ALA A 431 23.31 11.04 6.53
C ALA A 431 22.28 12.19 6.60
N THR A 432 22.71 13.37 7.05
CA THR A 432 21.85 14.57 7.10
C THR A 432 21.44 15.02 5.71
N ILE A 433 22.41 15.13 4.78
CA ILE A 433 22.15 15.47 3.38
C ILE A 433 21.18 14.45 2.76
N PHE A 434 21.36 13.17 3.04
CA PHE A 434 20.50 12.12 2.50
C PHE A 434 19.06 12.19 3.03
N ILE A 435 18.88 12.44 4.34
CA ILE A 435 17.54 12.65 4.92
C ILE A 435 16.88 13.90 4.33
N CYS A 436 17.64 15.00 4.17
CA CYS A 436 17.13 16.21 3.51
C CYS A 436 16.80 15.98 2.04
N PHE A 437 17.58 15.15 1.34
CA PHE A 437 17.30 14.75 -0.05
C PHE A 437 15.98 13.98 -0.14
N ILE A 438 15.73 13.02 0.77
CA ILE A 438 14.44 12.32 0.82
C ILE A 438 13.31 13.33 1.08
N LEU A 439 13.45 14.21 2.08
CA LEU A 439 12.44 15.21 2.41
C LEU A 439 12.11 16.13 1.23
N ILE A 440 13.13 16.81 0.69
CA ILE A 440 12.97 17.78 -0.38
C ILE A 440 12.52 17.09 -1.66
N GLY A 441 13.10 15.92 -1.98
CA GLY A 441 12.75 15.12 -3.15
C GLY A 441 11.30 14.66 -3.13
N THR A 442 10.78 14.24 -1.97
CA THR A 442 9.37 13.85 -1.84
C THR A 442 8.45 15.05 -1.96
N ILE A 443 8.77 16.19 -1.33
CA ILE A 443 7.93 17.39 -1.40
C ILE A 443 7.90 17.94 -2.83
N LEU A 444 9.06 18.16 -3.45
CA LEU A 444 9.15 18.65 -4.83
C LEU A 444 8.55 17.64 -5.81
N GLY A 445 8.85 16.35 -5.62
CA GLY A 445 8.27 15.28 -6.42
C GLY A 445 6.75 15.32 -6.37
N GLY A 446 6.15 15.42 -5.19
CA GLY A 446 4.70 15.48 -5.03
C GLY A 446 4.06 16.74 -5.62
N ILE A 447 4.74 17.90 -5.54
CA ILE A 447 4.28 19.13 -6.19
C ILE A 447 4.31 18.98 -7.71
N ILE A 448 5.38 18.41 -8.26
CA ILE A 448 5.58 18.24 -9.71
C ILE A 448 4.63 17.18 -10.30
N THR A 449 4.38 16.09 -9.57
CA THR A 449 3.58 14.98 -10.08
C THR A 449 2.09 15.12 -9.81
N THR A 450 1.64 16.06 -8.96
CA THR A 450 0.21 16.25 -8.72
C THR A 450 -0.44 17.01 -9.87
N SER A 451 -1.55 16.50 -10.39
CA SER A 451 -2.41 17.19 -11.37
C SER A 451 -2.81 18.59 -10.89
N THR A 452 -2.68 19.55 -11.79
CA THR A 452 -3.17 20.93 -11.63
C THR A 452 -3.90 21.32 -12.91
N PRO A 453 -5.08 20.71 -13.16
CA PRO A 453 -5.81 20.97 -14.40
C PRO A 453 -6.19 22.45 -14.47
N GLU A 454 -5.94 23.09 -15.61
CA GLU A 454 -6.42 24.45 -15.82
C GLU A 454 -7.96 24.45 -15.81
N THR A 455 -8.55 25.51 -15.28
CA THR A 455 -10.02 25.67 -15.34
C THR A 455 -10.41 26.05 -16.77
N LEU A 456 -10.54 25.04 -17.63
CA LEU A 456 -11.07 25.22 -18.98
C LEU A 456 -12.55 25.61 -18.87
N THR A 457 -12.92 26.72 -19.49
CA THR A 457 -14.30 27.20 -19.47
C THR A 457 -15.22 26.34 -20.33
N GLY A 458 -14.69 25.66 -21.36
CA GLY A 458 -15.49 24.92 -22.34
C GLY A 458 -16.39 25.80 -23.20
N GLN A 459 -16.16 27.12 -23.25
CA GLN A 459 -16.95 28.02 -24.09
C GLN A 459 -16.78 27.67 -25.58
N GLY A 460 -17.91 27.54 -26.28
CA GLY A 460 -17.94 27.15 -27.70
C GLY A 460 -17.71 25.67 -27.96
N VAL A 461 -17.55 24.85 -26.92
CA VAL A 461 -17.53 23.38 -27.05
C VAL A 461 -18.97 22.90 -27.20
N ASN A 462 -19.25 22.24 -28.31
CA ASN A 462 -20.56 21.65 -28.64
C ASN A 462 -20.50 20.12 -28.77
N SER A 463 -19.32 19.51 -28.58
CA SER A 463 -19.15 18.06 -28.60
C SER A 463 -18.23 17.58 -27.49
N LEU A 464 -18.46 16.35 -27.04
CA LEU A 464 -17.68 15.70 -25.99
C LEU A 464 -17.37 14.27 -26.37
N LYS A 465 -16.13 13.85 -26.10
CA LYS A 465 -15.73 12.45 -26.13
C LYS A 465 -15.81 11.83 -24.74
N ILE A 466 -16.58 10.76 -24.60
CA ILE A 466 -16.89 10.12 -23.32
C ILE A 466 -16.41 8.68 -23.37
N MET A 467 -15.76 8.22 -22.31
CA MET A 467 -15.18 6.87 -22.21
C MET A 467 -15.59 6.18 -20.91
N THR A 468 -15.94 4.90 -20.98
CA THR A 468 -15.97 3.99 -19.83
C THR A 468 -14.91 2.92 -19.97
N PHE A 469 -14.26 2.58 -18.85
CA PHE A 469 -13.13 1.67 -18.83
C PHE A 469 -13.04 0.94 -17.49
N ASN A 470 -13.44 -0.32 -17.46
CA ASN A 470 -13.07 -1.21 -16.36
C ASN A 470 -11.58 -1.53 -16.52
N VAL A 471 -10.75 -1.11 -15.56
CA VAL A 471 -9.28 -1.17 -15.68
C VAL A 471 -8.65 -2.36 -14.94
N GLN A 472 -9.45 -3.18 -14.27
CA GLN A 472 -9.00 -4.35 -13.52
C GLN A 472 -7.79 -4.05 -12.61
N MET A 473 -7.91 -3.05 -11.72
CA MET A 473 -6.82 -2.53 -10.87
C MET A 473 -5.53 -2.09 -11.60
N GLY A 474 -5.63 -1.88 -12.91
CA GLY A 474 -4.54 -1.54 -13.83
C GLY A 474 -3.72 -2.74 -14.31
N VAL A 475 -4.30 -3.95 -14.36
CA VAL A 475 -3.63 -5.12 -14.93
C VAL A 475 -4.17 -5.51 -16.31
N ASN A 476 -3.37 -6.24 -17.07
CA ASN A 476 -3.84 -6.92 -18.28
C ASN A 476 -4.45 -8.29 -17.94
N GLU A 477 -4.98 -8.98 -18.96
CA GLU A 477 -5.59 -10.32 -18.82
C GLU A 477 -4.69 -11.39 -18.17
N SER A 478 -3.37 -11.21 -18.25
CA SER A 478 -2.40 -12.12 -17.64
C SER A 478 -2.09 -11.79 -16.18
N GLY A 479 -2.71 -10.75 -15.62
CA GLY A 479 -2.47 -10.26 -14.26
C GLY A 479 -1.26 -9.34 -14.11
N ASP A 480 -0.61 -8.96 -15.21
CA ASP A 480 0.56 -8.07 -15.19
C ASP A 480 0.15 -6.60 -15.10
N LYS A 481 0.80 -5.85 -14.20
CA LYS A 481 0.63 -4.39 -14.08
C LYS A 481 0.89 -3.71 -15.42
N ASN A 482 -0.13 -3.07 -16.01
CA ASN A 482 -0.13 -2.56 -17.38
C ASN A 482 -0.52 -1.06 -17.49
N TYR A 483 -0.18 -0.27 -16.47
CA TYR A 483 -0.65 1.11 -16.30
C TYR A 483 -0.26 2.00 -17.49
N GLU A 484 0.97 1.88 -18.01
CA GLU A 484 1.43 2.70 -19.14
C GLU A 484 0.74 2.35 -20.46
N SER A 485 0.37 1.08 -20.70
CA SER A 485 -0.34 0.71 -21.94
C SER A 485 -1.79 1.15 -21.88
N GLN A 486 -2.44 0.99 -20.73
CA GLN A 486 -3.79 1.54 -20.51
C GLN A 486 -3.79 3.08 -20.61
N LEU A 487 -2.77 3.76 -20.06
CA LEU A 487 -2.62 5.21 -20.21
C LEU A 487 -2.43 5.62 -21.67
N ARG A 488 -1.59 4.92 -22.43
CA ARG A 488 -1.39 5.19 -23.87
C ARG A 488 -2.69 5.07 -24.64
N LEU A 489 -3.48 4.03 -24.38
CA LEU A 489 -4.79 3.86 -25.00
C LEU A 489 -5.74 5.03 -24.66
N ILE A 490 -5.78 5.46 -23.39
CA ILE A 490 -6.56 6.65 -22.99
C ILE A 490 -6.07 7.91 -23.73
N GLN A 491 -4.75 8.09 -23.87
CA GLN A 491 -4.15 9.24 -24.57
C GLN A 491 -4.45 9.22 -26.08
N GLU A 492 -4.44 8.05 -26.71
CA GLU A 492 -4.77 7.87 -28.12
C GLU A 492 -6.24 8.20 -28.39
N ILE A 493 -7.15 7.76 -27.51
CA ILE A 493 -8.58 8.10 -27.59
C ILE A 493 -8.82 9.59 -27.28
N ASN A 494 -8.06 10.15 -26.33
CA ASN A 494 -8.15 11.52 -25.84
C ASN A 494 -9.58 11.95 -25.38
N PRO A 495 -10.22 11.20 -24.47
CA PRO A 495 -11.58 11.49 -23.99
C PRO A 495 -11.63 12.73 -23.09
N ASP A 496 -12.76 13.45 -23.08
CA ASP A 496 -13.01 14.58 -22.20
C ASP A 496 -13.50 14.16 -20.80
N ILE A 497 -14.26 13.05 -20.75
CA ILE A 497 -14.81 12.46 -19.53
C ILE A 497 -14.52 10.96 -19.55
N ILE A 498 -13.98 10.44 -18.44
CA ILE A 498 -13.64 9.03 -18.27
C ILE A 498 -14.32 8.50 -17.00
N ALA A 499 -15.05 7.41 -17.11
CA ALA A 499 -15.50 6.60 -15.99
C ALA A 499 -14.62 5.35 -15.87
N LEU A 500 -14.01 5.14 -14.70
CA LEU A 500 -13.20 3.96 -14.41
C LEU A 500 -13.92 3.03 -13.43
N GLN A 501 -13.93 1.73 -13.72
CA GLN A 501 -14.39 0.66 -12.84
C GLN A 501 -13.21 -0.24 -12.44
N GLU A 502 -13.39 -1.06 -11.40
CA GLU A 502 -12.32 -1.85 -10.74
C GLU A 502 -11.05 -1.04 -10.46
N SER A 503 -11.23 0.21 -10.10
CA SER A 503 -10.15 1.20 -10.04
C SER A 503 -9.41 1.18 -8.70
N ASP A 504 -9.55 0.11 -7.93
CA ASP A 504 -9.26 0.07 -6.51
C ASP A 504 -7.90 -0.61 -6.22
N SER A 505 -6.82 -0.05 -6.76
CA SER A 505 -5.47 -0.59 -6.55
C SER A 505 -4.75 -0.11 -5.27
N ALA A 506 -5.24 0.95 -4.60
CA ALA A 506 -4.60 1.53 -3.41
C ALA A 506 -4.88 0.72 -2.13
N LYS A 507 -4.50 -0.57 -2.16
CA LYS A 507 -4.58 -1.57 -1.08
C LYS A 507 -3.44 -2.58 -1.26
N ILE A 508 -3.22 -3.44 -0.28
CA ILE A 508 -2.11 -4.41 -0.34
C ILE A 508 -2.20 -5.36 -1.54
N GLY A 509 -3.40 -5.72 -1.99
CA GLY A 509 -3.63 -6.53 -3.19
C GLY A 509 -3.17 -5.83 -4.48
N GLY A 510 -3.42 -4.52 -4.62
CA GLY A 510 -2.92 -3.72 -5.75
C GLY A 510 -1.51 -3.17 -5.56
N GLY A 511 -0.76 -3.67 -4.56
CA GLY A 511 0.61 -3.24 -4.29
C GLY A 511 0.73 -1.80 -3.78
N ASN A 512 -0.33 -1.26 -3.15
CA ASN A 512 -0.42 0.10 -2.63
C ASN A 512 -0.23 1.21 -3.68
N SER A 513 -0.37 0.89 -4.97
CA SER A 513 -0.37 1.87 -6.06
C SER A 513 -1.77 2.43 -6.29
N ASP A 514 -1.90 3.63 -6.82
CA ASP A 514 -3.20 4.28 -7.04
C ASP A 514 -3.36 4.60 -8.51
N VAL A 515 -4.05 3.70 -9.23
CA VAL A 515 -4.22 3.77 -10.69
C VAL A 515 -5.00 5.00 -11.13
N VAL A 516 -5.99 5.42 -10.33
CA VAL A 516 -6.80 6.61 -10.60
C VAL A 516 -5.95 7.87 -10.51
N ARG A 517 -5.13 7.97 -9.47
CA ARG A 517 -4.17 9.09 -9.33
C ARG A 517 -3.14 9.05 -10.45
N PHE A 518 -2.61 7.88 -10.78
CA PHE A 518 -1.66 7.71 -11.87
C PHE A 518 -2.21 8.28 -13.20
N PHE A 519 -3.43 7.90 -13.59
CA PHE A 519 -4.06 8.43 -14.80
C PHE A 519 -4.39 9.91 -14.71
N ALA A 520 -5.01 10.36 -13.61
CA ALA A 520 -5.40 11.76 -13.44
C ALA A 520 -4.19 12.70 -13.49
N ASP A 521 -3.11 12.34 -12.82
CA ASP A 521 -1.90 13.14 -12.77
C ASP A 521 -1.16 13.15 -14.13
N LYS A 522 -1.10 12.02 -14.85
CA LYS A 522 -0.46 11.93 -16.17
C LYS A 522 -1.24 12.60 -17.30
N LEU A 523 -2.58 12.61 -17.21
CA LEU A 523 -3.47 13.28 -18.15
C LEU A 523 -3.68 14.76 -17.79
N ASN A 524 -3.29 15.16 -16.58
CA ASN A 524 -3.63 16.45 -15.96
C ASN A 524 -5.14 16.70 -15.89
N TYR A 525 -5.91 15.70 -15.44
CA TYR A 525 -7.38 15.73 -15.34
C TYR A 525 -7.84 15.95 -13.90
N TYR A 526 -9.02 16.56 -13.73
CA TYR A 526 -9.77 16.51 -12.48
C TYR A 526 -10.12 15.05 -12.19
N SER A 527 -10.13 14.66 -10.92
CA SER A 527 -10.55 13.32 -10.54
C SER A 527 -11.41 13.32 -9.29
N TYR A 528 -12.44 12.48 -9.32
CA TYR A 528 -13.17 12.07 -8.14
C TYR A 528 -13.08 10.56 -8.01
N TYR A 529 -12.68 10.10 -6.82
CA TYR A 529 -12.67 8.68 -6.45
C TYR A 529 -13.76 8.44 -5.41
N GLY A 530 -14.72 7.61 -5.79
CA GLY A 530 -15.80 7.20 -4.93
C GLY A 530 -16.35 5.87 -5.43
N PRO A 531 -16.77 4.96 -4.56
CA PRO A 531 -16.75 5.02 -3.09
C PRO A 531 -15.35 4.98 -2.45
N LYS A 532 -15.26 5.40 -1.18
CA LYS A 532 -13.99 5.40 -0.41
C LYS A 532 -13.50 3.97 -0.19
N LYS A 533 -12.19 3.78 -0.11
CA LYS A 533 -11.62 2.43 0.01
C LYS A 533 -12.05 1.62 1.24
N VAL A 534 -12.33 2.31 2.33
CA VAL A 534 -12.75 1.67 3.60
C VAL A 534 -14.11 0.98 3.52
N THR A 535 -14.84 1.14 2.42
CA THR A 535 -16.17 0.55 2.20
C THR A 535 -16.10 -0.81 1.53
N GLY A 536 -14.92 -1.33 1.19
CA GLY A 536 -14.75 -2.71 0.69
C GLY A 536 -15.23 -2.96 -0.74
N THR A 537 -15.43 -1.92 -1.55
CA THR A 537 -15.87 -1.99 -2.95
C THR A 537 -14.71 -2.19 -3.92
N TYR A 538 -14.97 -2.59 -5.17
CA TYR A 538 -14.00 -2.59 -6.27
C TYR A 538 -13.73 -1.21 -6.90
N GLY A 539 -14.34 -0.15 -6.38
CA GLY A 539 -13.99 1.24 -6.65
C GLY A 539 -14.41 1.76 -8.03
N ALA A 540 -14.97 2.95 -8.01
CA ALA A 540 -15.30 3.71 -9.21
C ALA A 540 -14.57 5.06 -9.18
N ALA A 541 -14.32 5.62 -10.35
CA ALA A 541 -13.77 6.96 -10.46
C ALA A 541 -14.29 7.69 -11.69
N ILE A 542 -14.35 9.01 -11.60
CA ILE A 542 -14.58 9.88 -12.74
C ILE A 542 -13.35 10.75 -12.91
N LEU A 543 -12.79 10.78 -14.12
CA LEU A 543 -11.77 11.73 -14.52
C LEU A 543 -12.39 12.67 -15.56
N SER A 544 -12.01 13.94 -15.52
CA SER A 544 -12.51 14.90 -16.50
C SER A 544 -11.47 15.96 -16.80
N ARG A 545 -11.44 16.38 -18.06
CA ARG A 545 -10.71 17.58 -18.48
C ARG A 545 -11.34 18.86 -17.89
N TYR A 546 -12.63 18.80 -17.54
CA TYR A 546 -13.41 19.92 -17.03
C TYR A 546 -13.69 19.78 -15.52
N PRO A 547 -14.01 20.89 -14.82
CA PRO A 547 -14.22 20.86 -13.37
C PRO A 547 -15.34 19.89 -12.94
N ILE A 548 -15.02 19.05 -11.95
CA ILE A 548 -15.97 18.15 -11.30
C ILE A 548 -16.56 18.82 -10.06
N SER A 549 -17.88 18.84 -9.95
CA SER A 549 -18.63 19.38 -8.82
C SER A 549 -19.71 18.41 -8.34
N ASN A 550 -20.26 18.66 -7.14
CA ASN A 550 -21.38 17.89 -6.57
C ASN A 550 -21.20 16.37 -6.59
N ALA A 551 -19.95 15.90 -6.43
CA ALA A 551 -19.62 14.49 -6.51
C ALA A 551 -20.00 13.75 -5.22
N ILE A 552 -20.77 12.68 -5.38
CA ILE A 552 -21.28 11.81 -4.32
C ILE A 552 -21.10 10.34 -4.69
N SER A 553 -21.01 9.49 -3.68
CA SER A 553 -21.07 8.02 -3.81
C SER A 553 -22.42 7.53 -3.31
N ILE A 554 -23.06 6.63 -4.05
CA ILE A 554 -24.36 6.06 -3.73
C ILE A 554 -24.18 4.56 -3.52
N PHE A 555 -24.65 4.04 -2.39
CA PHE A 555 -24.56 2.63 -2.05
C PHE A 555 -25.95 2.02 -1.96
N THR A 556 -26.14 0.89 -2.64
CA THR A 556 -27.39 0.11 -2.65
C THR A 556 -27.19 -1.22 -1.94
N TYR A 557 -28.27 -2.00 -1.80
CA TYR A 557 -28.18 -3.36 -1.28
C TYR A 557 -27.19 -4.21 -2.08
N SER A 558 -26.46 -5.06 -1.38
CA SER A 558 -25.35 -5.87 -1.87
C SER A 558 -25.25 -7.18 -1.08
N ASP A 559 -25.09 -8.29 -1.80
CA ASP A 559 -25.04 -9.65 -1.26
C ASP A 559 -23.84 -10.50 -1.73
N GLU A 560 -23.17 -10.09 -2.80
CA GLU A 560 -21.86 -10.65 -3.21
C GLU A 560 -20.77 -9.59 -3.06
N ASP A 561 -20.96 -8.45 -3.73
CA ASP A 561 -20.04 -7.33 -3.75
C ASP A 561 -20.68 -6.03 -3.31
N GLU A 562 -19.90 -5.18 -2.65
CA GLU A 562 -20.38 -3.86 -2.26
C GLU A 562 -20.58 -2.97 -3.49
N ILE A 563 -21.85 -2.70 -3.82
CA ILE A 563 -22.26 -1.89 -4.97
C ILE A 563 -22.15 -0.41 -4.63
N GLY A 564 -21.31 0.31 -5.37
CA GLY A 564 -21.16 1.76 -5.26
C GLY A 564 -21.21 2.45 -6.62
N THR A 565 -22.09 3.45 -6.76
CA THR A 565 -22.18 4.34 -7.94
C THR A 565 -21.60 5.70 -7.60
N VAL A 566 -20.81 6.27 -8.52
CA VAL A 566 -20.45 7.70 -8.46
C VAL A 566 -21.48 8.49 -9.23
N GLN A 567 -21.96 9.58 -8.64
CA GLN A 567 -22.65 10.64 -9.35
C GLN A 567 -21.86 11.93 -9.21
N ALA A 568 -21.66 12.65 -10.31
CA ALA A 568 -21.00 13.95 -10.31
C ALA A 568 -21.59 14.88 -11.38
N GLN A 569 -21.31 16.18 -11.25
CA GLN A 569 -21.63 17.18 -12.26
C GLN A 569 -20.36 17.72 -12.90
N ILE A 570 -20.36 17.78 -14.23
CA ILE A 570 -19.25 18.30 -15.03
C ILE A 570 -19.73 19.52 -15.80
N THR A 571 -19.06 20.65 -15.64
CA THR A 571 -19.43 21.92 -16.29
C THR A 571 -18.58 22.15 -17.54
N VAL A 572 -19.23 22.26 -18.69
CA VAL A 572 -18.60 22.55 -19.99
C VAL A 572 -19.34 23.71 -20.64
N GLY A 573 -18.70 24.88 -20.72
CA GLY A 573 -19.35 26.10 -21.15
C GLY A 573 -20.48 26.48 -20.20
N GLU A 574 -21.68 26.61 -20.73
CA GLU A 574 -22.91 26.87 -19.97
C GLU A 574 -23.67 25.58 -19.61
N ASN A 575 -23.21 24.43 -20.12
CA ASN A 575 -23.87 23.14 -19.93
C ASN A 575 -23.34 22.42 -18.70
N ILE A 576 -24.27 21.84 -17.92
CA ILE A 576 -23.97 20.97 -16.79
C ILE A 576 -24.38 19.55 -17.18
N PHE A 577 -23.42 18.64 -17.19
CA PHE A 577 -23.63 17.22 -17.45
C PHE A 577 -23.74 16.45 -16.14
N ASN A 578 -24.76 15.61 -16.03
CA ASN A 578 -24.96 14.71 -14.89
C ASN A 578 -24.36 13.35 -15.22
N VAL A 579 -23.22 13.02 -14.60
CA VAL A 579 -22.43 11.82 -14.93
C VAL A 579 -22.58 10.78 -13.83
N PHE A 580 -22.96 9.56 -14.22
CA PHE A 580 -23.15 8.42 -13.34
C PHE A 580 -22.23 7.27 -13.75
N ASN A 581 -21.28 6.89 -12.89
CA ASN A 581 -20.41 5.73 -13.09
C ASN A 581 -20.88 4.56 -12.20
N SER A 582 -21.29 3.45 -12.81
CA SER A 582 -21.84 2.29 -12.12
C SER A 582 -21.04 1.02 -12.41
N HIS A 583 -20.90 0.16 -11.39
CA HIS A 583 -20.38 -1.20 -11.50
C HIS A 583 -21.13 -2.13 -10.54
N PRO A 584 -22.39 -2.51 -10.85
CA PRO A 584 -23.15 -3.41 -10.01
C PRO A 584 -22.73 -4.87 -10.22
N ASP A 585 -22.67 -5.62 -9.13
CA ASP A 585 -22.57 -7.08 -9.18
C ASP A 585 -23.43 -7.72 -8.08
N GLY A 586 -23.61 -9.04 -8.13
CA GLY A 586 -24.44 -9.79 -7.20
C GLY A 586 -25.73 -10.34 -7.79
N SER A 587 -26.66 -10.70 -6.89
CA SER A 587 -27.93 -11.34 -7.26
C SER A 587 -28.82 -10.47 -8.14
N ALA A 588 -29.88 -11.09 -8.68
CA ALA A 588 -30.87 -10.37 -9.44
C ALA A 588 -31.58 -9.28 -8.59
N GLU A 589 -31.81 -9.56 -7.32
CA GLU A 589 -32.40 -8.64 -6.35
C GLU A 589 -31.49 -7.44 -6.07
N ALA A 590 -30.17 -7.66 -5.92
CA ALA A 590 -29.19 -6.59 -5.74
C ALA A 590 -29.10 -5.69 -6.98
N LYS A 591 -29.01 -6.30 -8.18
CA LYS A 591 -29.00 -5.57 -9.46
C LYS A 591 -30.31 -4.81 -9.70
N LEU A 592 -31.45 -5.37 -9.29
CA LEU A 592 -32.76 -4.70 -9.39
C LEU A 592 -32.83 -3.48 -8.45
N THR A 593 -32.38 -3.63 -7.21
CA THR A 593 -32.33 -2.53 -6.23
C THR A 593 -31.43 -1.40 -6.71
N HIS A 594 -30.27 -1.76 -7.27
CA HIS A 594 -29.34 -0.83 -7.89
C HIS A 594 -30.00 -0.05 -9.03
N ILE A 595 -30.57 -0.74 -10.03
CA ILE A 595 -31.08 -0.05 -11.23
C ILE A 595 -32.29 0.83 -10.89
N GLN A 596 -33.17 0.40 -9.99
CA GLN A 596 -34.31 1.21 -9.54
C GLN A 596 -33.83 2.50 -8.85
N THR A 597 -32.81 2.38 -7.99
CA THR A 597 -32.19 3.53 -7.35
C THR A 597 -31.56 4.46 -8.39
N LEU A 598 -30.77 3.91 -9.34
CA LEU A 598 -30.12 4.70 -10.38
C LEU A 598 -31.15 5.45 -11.25
N MET A 599 -32.19 4.78 -11.71
CA MET A 599 -33.23 5.42 -12.53
C MET A 599 -34.00 6.49 -11.74
N SER A 600 -34.31 6.27 -10.46
CA SER A 600 -34.94 7.30 -9.62
C SER A 600 -34.08 8.56 -9.42
N ARG A 601 -32.74 8.42 -9.52
CA ARG A 601 -31.79 9.53 -9.45
C ARG A 601 -31.67 10.28 -10.77
N ILE A 602 -31.91 9.59 -11.88
CA ILE A 602 -31.81 10.11 -13.25
C ILE A 602 -33.11 10.79 -13.68
N GLU A 603 -34.26 10.31 -13.19
CA GLU A 603 -35.57 10.85 -13.52
C GLU A 603 -35.64 12.37 -13.30
N GLY A 604 -36.05 13.09 -14.34
CA GLY A 604 -36.17 14.56 -14.34
C GLY A 604 -34.85 15.33 -14.54
N LEU A 605 -33.72 14.67 -14.72
CA LEU A 605 -32.46 15.30 -15.11
C LEU A 605 -32.33 15.40 -16.64
N SER A 606 -31.64 16.44 -17.10
CA SER A 606 -31.17 16.60 -18.49
C SER A 606 -29.66 16.42 -18.56
N ASN A 607 -29.12 16.32 -19.78
CA ASN A 607 -27.69 16.16 -20.05
C ASN A 607 -27.05 15.00 -19.25
N VAL A 608 -27.75 13.87 -19.19
CA VAL A 608 -27.33 12.68 -18.43
C VAL A 608 -26.37 11.85 -19.25
N ILE A 609 -25.30 11.41 -18.61
CA ILE A 609 -24.35 10.42 -19.11
C ILE A 609 -24.25 9.33 -18.04
N SER A 610 -24.85 8.17 -18.27
CA SER A 610 -24.83 7.02 -17.37
C SER A 610 -24.01 5.90 -18.00
N LEU A 611 -22.83 5.64 -17.47
CA LEU A 611 -21.85 4.75 -18.08
C LEU A 611 -21.18 3.82 -17.07
N GLY A 612 -20.65 2.70 -17.55
CA GLY A 612 -19.97 1.74 -16.70
C GLY A 612 -20.06 0.32 -17.23
N ASP A 613 -19.51 -0.60 -16.44
CA ASP A 613 -19.76 -2.02 -16.58
C ASP A 613 -21.02 -2.36 -15.78
N PHE A 614 -22.14 -2.64 -16.47
CA PHE A 614 -23.40 -2.93 -15.79
C PHE A 614 -23.56 -4.42 -15.43
N ASN A 615 -22.61 -5.29 -15.78
CA ASN A 615 -22.74 -6.75 -15.68
C ASN A 615 -24.09 -7.28 -16.22
N SER A 616 -24.63 -6.61 -17.24
CA SER A 616 -25.95 -6.90 -17.80
C SER A 616 -25.97 -6.71 -19.31
N ARG A 617 -26.61 -7.65 -19.99
CA ARG A 617 -26.75 -7.63 -21.45
C ARG A 617 -28.06 -6.93 -21.84
N GLU A 618 -28.14 -6.61 -23.12
CA GLU A 618 -29.36 -6.17 -23.78
C GLU A 618 -30.55 -7.10 -23.48
N ASN A 619 -31.77 -6.54 -23.49
CA ASN A 619 -33.03 -7.21 -23.15
C ASN A 619 -33.15 -7.72 -21.70
N SER A 620 -32.13 -7.56 -20.86
CA SER A 620 -32.27 -7.81 -19.43
C SER A 620 -33.21 -6.81 -18.77
N THR A 621 -33.78 -7.18 -17.62
CA THR A 621 -34.64 -6.28 -16.83
C THR A 621 -33.95 -4.96 -16.49
N TYR A 622 -32.65 -5.01 -16.20
CA TYR A 622 -31.84 -3.84 -15.84
C TYR A 622 -31.58 -2.94 -17.05
N TYR A 623 -31.23 -3.54 -18.18
CA TYR A 623 -31.06 -2.82 -19.44
C TYR A 623 -32.33 -2.10 -19.87
N ASN A 624 -33.48 -2.78 -19.85
CA ASN A 624 -34.77 -2.21 -20.23
C ASN A 624 -35.19 -1.05 -19.32
N ALA A 625 -34.77 -1.06 -18.05
CA ALA A 625 -35.00 0.07 -17.14
C ALA A 625 -34.16 1.29 -17.52
N SER A 626 -32.90 1.10 -17.93
CA SER A 626 -32.05 2.19 -18.45
C SER A 626 -32.62 2.81 -19.72
N THR A 627 -33.00 1.98 -20.69
CA THR A 627 -33.48 2.45 -22.00
C THR A 627 -34.91 3.00 -21.98
N ALA A 628 -35.63 2.87 -20.85
CA ALA A 628 -36.91 3.53 -20.65
C ALA A 628 -36.76 5.06 -20.46
N LEU A 629 -35.61 5.53 -19.97
CA LEU A 629 -35.34 6.95 -19.72
C LEU A 629 -34.20 7.52 -20.59
N LEU A 630 -33.26 6.68 -21.02
CA LEU A 630 -32.05 7.07 -21.74
C LEU A 630 -31.94 6.33 -23.08
N VAL A 631 -31.04 6.79 -23.93
CA VAL A 631 -30.69 6.17 -25.21
C VAL A 631 -29.42 5.35 -25.05
N ASP A 632 -29.43 4.11 -25.54
CA ASP A 632 -28.21 3.32 -25.72
C ASP A 632 -27.41 3.90 -26.89
N SER A 633 -26.23 4.44 -26.61
CA SER A 633 -25.44 5.11 -27.64
C SER A 633 -24.88 4.16 -28.70
N PHE A 634 -24.71 2.87 -28.40
CA PHE A 634 -24.22 1.89 -29.37
C PHE A 634 -25.33 1.54 -30.38
N LEU A 635 -26.50 1.14 -29.88
CA LEU A 635 -27.62 0.74 -30.75
C LEU A 635 -28.23 1.90 -31.54
N SER A 636 -28.00 3.14 -31.12
CA SER A 636 -28.37 4.32 -31.90
C SER A 636 -27.61 4.43 -33.23
N LEU A 637 -26.36 3.93 -33.29
CA LEU A 637 -25.56 3.91 -34.52
C LEU A 637 -25.56 2.54 -35.20
N TYR A 638 -25.66 1.46 -34.42
CA TYR A 638 -25.55 0.08 -34.87
C TYR A 638 -26.80 -0.74 -34.50
N PRO A 639 -27.98 -0.47 -35.10
CA PRO A 639 -29.23 -1.12 -34.73
C PRO A 639 -29.27 -2.63 -35.04
N ASP A 640 -28.38 -3.12 -35.90
CA ASP A 640 -28.21 -4.54 -36.21
C ASP A 640 -27.15 -5.22 -35.32
N HIS A 641 -26.56 -4.49 -34.37
CA HIS A 641 -25.58 -4.93 -33.38
C HIS A 641 -24.18 -5.22 -33.94
N PHE A 642 -23.90 -4.87 -35.19
CA PHE A 642 -22.58 -4.99 -35.80
C PHE A 642 -21.89 -3.63 -35.79
N ASP A 643 -20.69 -3.57 -35.21
CA ASP A 643 -19.91 -2.34 -35.19
C ASP A 643 -19.28 -2.02 -36.55
N GLU A 644 -18.50 -0.92 -36.63
CA GLU A 644 -17.83 -0.48 -37.86
C GLU A 644 -16.83 -1.50 -38.44
N ASN A 645 -16.46 -2.53 -37.66
CA ASN A 645 -15.56 -3.61 -38.06
C ASN A 645 -16.30 -4.93 -38.32
N ASP A 646 -17.64 -4.89 -38.46
CA ASP A 646 -18.50 -6.06 -38.66
C ASP A 646 -18.42 -7.07 -37.49
N VAL A 647 -18.14 -6.59 -36.27
CA VAL A 647 -18.09 -7.42 -35.07
C VAL A 647 -19.43 -7.36 -34.34
N ASN A 648 -20.02 -8.54 -34.12
CA ASN A 648 -21.27 -8.68 -33.38
C ASN A 648 -21.10 -8.34 -31.89
N ARG A 649 -21.88 -7.37 -31.41
CA ARG A 649 -21.81 -6.77 -30.06
C ARG A 649 -22.98 -7.14 -29.14
N THR A 650 -23.76 -8.17 -29.45
CA THR A 650 -24.89 -8.65 -28.62
C THR A 650 -24.52 -9.11 -27.19
N ARG A 651 -23.23 -9.28 -26.88
CA ARG A 651 -22.73 -9.73 -25.57
C ARG A 651 -22.17 -8.61 -24.70
N ARG A 652 -22.33 -7.34 -25.08
CA ARG A 652 -21.85 -6.18 -24.30
C ARG A 652 -22.44 -6.15 -22.90
N ILE A 653 -21.60 -5.75 -21.95
CA ILE A 653 -21.96 -5.46 -20.56
C ILE A 653 -21.51 -4.06 -20.15
N ASP A 654 -20.50 -3.51 -20.82
CA ASP A 654 -20.08 -2.12 -20.71
C ASP A 654 -20.91 -1.21 -21.63
N HIS A 655 -21.66 -0.30 -21.01
CA HIS A 655 -22.64 0.55 -21.68
C HIS A 655 -22.37 2.02 -21.40
N ILE A 656 -22.80 2.86 -22.34
CA ILE A 656 -22.91 4.31 -22.21
C ILE A 656 -24.36 4.63 -22.61
N PHE A 657 -25.16 5.04 -21.63
CA PHE A 657 -26.52 5.52 -21.83
C PHE A 657 -26.53 7.04 -21.71
N VAL A 658 -27.19 7.71 -22.64
CA VAL A 658 -27.21 9.16 -22.71
C VAL A 658 -28.61 9.74 -22.79
N SER A 659 -28.78 11.00 -22.41
CA SER A 659 -30.05 11.68 -22.60
C SER A 659 -30.46 11.75 -24.09
N PRO A 660 -31.76 11.70 -24.42
CA PRO A 660 -32.24 11.67 -25.80
C PRO A 660 -31.91 12.91 -26.64
N GLU A 661 -31.60 14.04 -26.03
CA GLU A 661 -31.22 15.28 -26.71
C GLU A 661 -29.85 15.23 -27.40
N PHE A 662 -28.97 14.29 -27.05
CA PHE A 662 -27.64 14.20 -27.64
C PHE A 662 -27.65 13.52 -29.00
N ILE A 663 -26.86 14.06 -29.93
CA ILE A 663 -26.57 13.42 -31.21
C ILE A 663 -25.30 12.58 -31.04
N ILE A 664 -25.40 11.28 -31.23
CA ILE A 664 -24.24 10.37 -31.16
C ILE A 664 -23.57 10.34 -32.53
N ASN A 665 -22.32 10.82 -32.60
CA ASN A 665 -21.55 10.93 -33.83
C ASN A 665 -20.67 9.70 -34.08
N GLU A 666 -20.08 9.16 -33.02
CA GLU A 666 -19.16 8.03 -33.05
C GLU A 666 -19.43 7.11 -31.86
N ALA A 667 -19.26 5.80 -32.05
CA ALA A 667 -19.26 4.82 -30.98
C ALA A 667 -18.27 3.70 -31.32
N HIS A 668 -17.29 3.47 -30.45
CA HIS A 668 -16.21 2.52 -30.69
C HIS A 668 -16.01 1.59 -29.52
N TYR A 669 -15.93 0.29 -29.79
CA TYR A 669 -15.74 -0.75 -28.77
C TYR A 669 -14.47 -1.55 -29.01
N ILE A 670 -13.45 -1.25 -28.24
CA ILE A 670 -12.14 -1.87 -28.37
C ILE A 670 -12.12 -3.06 -27.41
N SER A 671 -12.09 -4.27 -27.96
CA SER A 671 -12.04 -5.49 -27.15
C SER A 671 -10.61 -5.84 -26.73
N SER A 672 -10.51 -6.82 -25.83
CA SER A 672 -9.24 -7.46 -25.55
C SER A 672 -8.71 -8.23 -26.78
N PRO A 673 -7.37 -8.26 -26.99
CA PRO A 673 -6.29 -7.74 -26.14
C PRO A 673 -5.97 -6.25 -26.34
N GLU A 674 -6.57 -5.59 -27.34
CA GLU A 674 -6.29 -4.19 -27.67
C GLU A 674 -6.66 -3.23 -26.54
N SER A 675 -7.71 -3.54 -25.77
CA SER A 675 -8.16 -2.77 -24.60
C SER A 675 -7.18 -2.77 -23.42
N GLN A 676 -6.12 -3.59 -23.46
CA GLN A 676 -5.08 -3.67 -22.42
C GLN A 676 -5.55 -4.16 -21.04
N THR A 677 -6.73 -4.78 -20.98
CA THR A 677 -7.38 -5.41 -19.80
C THR A 677 -8.35 -6.49 -20.30
N ASP A 678 -9.00 -7.23 -19.41
CA ASP A 678 -9.99 -8.26 -19.75
C ASP A 678 -11.36 -7.71 -20.14
N HIS A 679 -11.61 -6.44 -19.81
CA HIS A 679 -12.76 -5.67 -20.28
C HIS A 679 -12.48 -4.88 -21.56
N PRO A 680 -13.50 -4.61 -22.37
CA PRO A 680 -13.40 -3.70 -23.50
C PRO A 680 -13.34 -2.24 -23.03
N VAL A 681 -12.67 -1.40 -23.84
CA VAL A 681 -12.84 0.06 -23.75
C VAL A 681 -14.01 0.46 -24.62
N TYR A 682 -14.97 1.17 -24.03
CA TYR A 682 -16.06 1.80 -24.78
C TYR A 682 -15.95 3.32 -24.73
N TRP A 683 -15.97 3.97 -25.90
CA TRP A 683 -16.12 5.41 -25.97
C TRP A 683 -17.06 5.85 -27.08
N ILE A 684 -17.63 7.05 -26.89
CA ILE A 684 -18.51 7.72 -27.85
C ILE A 684 -18.11 9.18 -28.03
N SER A 685 -18.57 9.77 -29.13
CA SER A 685 -18.61 11.21 -29.34
C SER A 685 -20.07 11.67 -29.38
N ILE A 686 -20.42 12.68 -28.58
CA ILE A 686 -21.74 13.29 -28.57
C ILE A 686 -21.67 14.75 -29.01
N GLU A 687 -22.72 15.26 -29.64
CA GLU A 687 -23.02 16.67 -29.84
C GLU A 687 -24.25 17.06 -29.01
N PHE A 688 -24.23 18.25 -28.40
CA PHE A 688 -25.23 18.72 -27.42
C PHE A 688 -25.59 20.21 -27.59
#